data_AF-A0A663DRA3-F1
#
_entry.id   AF-A0A663DRA3-F1
#
_cell.length_a   1.000
_cell.length_b   1.000
_cell.length_c   1.000
_cell.angle_alpha   90.00
_cell.angle_beta   90.00
_cell.angle_gamma   90.00
#
_symmetry.space_group_name_H-M   'P 1'
#
loop_
_entity.id
_entity.type
_entity.pdbx_description
1 polymer ?
#
loop_
_entity_poly.entity_id
_entity_poly.type
_entity_poly.pdbx_seq_one_letter_code
_entity_poly.pdbx_strand_id
1 'polypeptide(L)'
;MEEPLCCCEYVDRRGRRNHLAACCCDCEDLDEGCERWLTCKSLAPGTLERIADTVADRVRVPWFAGAVKINVSLVPPLVLLPVLLHVAALHFLLGLVILTSLPVLVLWYYYLTHRRKERTLFFLSLGLFSLGYMYYVFLQEVVPRGHVGYSQVVALTCGLILMLAALSRAKTDPGYLPIPASNEKSSHQGLPNKSVRGSSNGLRGVTVSGTASGRAVNGEAKGYSRMSAGEPEGVKKDWCTKCQLVRPARAGHCRLCGRCVRRLDHHCVWINSCVGEQNHQAFILALSFFMLTSVYGITLTLHTICRGRTPFVALFYCPGAYSDYRAELHEVLEEYKEGAAKFIGMPDAVLYCSLLDPVTPCPSGYNTNKTVSLWGNSGRMEMTASKFMDIQRAIQPDWFQCISDGDTVSGEGGRKRAKKSVDRSLSFLDVCLQLLEKSPELQGSVMFGAIEGGDILEERLRSARETAKRPVGGFLLDGFQGCAMAKETKLKLIASVTAELPEDKPRIIHGVGKPDEVLECIERGVDIFESFFPFQVTERGCALVFSYDCHPDPEAAVLKQNGGQDLEKNGAEEDQDEISKADPEMTPFEIFLKDKRYQDDFGPLLEGCTCYCCQRHTRAYVHHLLVTNELLAGVLLMMHNFQHYFSFFGAIRDALRDNKLDQLKKLVFRQVLQGPANVKPGQ
;
A
#
# COMPACT_ATOMS: atom_id res chain seq x y z
N MET A 1 -25.25 -18.51 -59.51
CA MET A 1 -24.37 -17.45 -59.00
C MET A 1 -24.94 -17.01 -57.68
N GLU A 2 -24.32 -17.43 -56.58
CA GLU A 2 -24.71 -16.96 -55.25
C GLU A 2 -24.30 -15.49 -55.14
N GLU A 3 -25.22 -14.63 -54.69
CA GLU A 3 -24.92 -13.22 -54.44
C GLU A 3 -23.73 -13.08 -53.47
N PRO A 4 -22.77 -12.19 -53.76
CA PRO A 4 -21.63 -11.95 -52.87
C PRO A 4 -22.12 -11.42 -51.52
N LEU A 5 -21.48 -11.88 -50.44
CA LEU A 5 -21.76 -11.47 -49.05
C LEU A 5 -21.45 -9.95 -48.86
N CYS A 6 -22.30 -9.15 -48.17
CA CYS A 6 -21.92 -7.79 -47.70
C CYS A 6 -20.64 -7.94 -46.83
N CYS A 7 -19.80 -6.91 -46.75
CA CYS A 7 -18.57 -6.88 -45.94
C CYS A 7 -18.79 -7.19 -44.44
N CYS A 8 -20.05 -7.18 -43.97
CA CYS A 8 -20.43 -7.54 -42.61
C CYS A 8 -21.12 -8.91 -42.47
N GLU A 9 -21.24 -9.71 -43.53
CA GLU A 9 -21.88 -11.03 -43.54
C GLU A 9 -20.87 -12.19 -43.39
N TYR A 10 -21.26 -13.24 -42.68
CA TYR A 10 -20.52 -14.50 -42.62
C TYR A 10 -21.49 -15.70 -42.55
N VAL A 11 -21.03 -16.87 -42.98
CA VAL A 11 -21.80 -18.12 -42.90
C VAL A 11 -21.41 -18.87 -41.62
N ASP A 12 -22.38 -19.15 -40.74
CA ASP A 12 -22.12 -19.91 -39.52
C ASP A 12 -21.83 -21.40 -39.82
N ARG A 13 -21.34 -22.13 -38.81
CA ARG A 13 -21.05 -23.58 -38.93
C ARG A 13 -22.29 -24.45 -39.27
N ARG A 14 -23.49 -23.86 -39.28
CA ARG A 14 -24.76 -24.52 -39.65
C ARG A 14 -25.25 -24.08 -41.03
N GLY A 15 -24.43 -23.38 -41.81
CA GLY A 15 -24.76 -22.94 -43.17
C GLY A 15 -25.69 -21.73 -43.23
N ARG A 16 -25.92 -21.00 -42.12
CA ARG A 16 -26.80 -19.83 -42.10
C ARG A 16 -25.99 -18.55 -42.28
N ARG A 17 -26.46 -17.67 -43.18
CA ARG A 17 -25.93 -16.31 -43.35
C ARG A 17 -26.28 -15.46 -42.13
N ASN A 18 -25.29 -14.83 -41.51
CA ASN A 18 -25.43 -13.95 -40.35
C ASN A 18 -24.62 -12.67 -40.56
N HIS A 19 -25.10 -11.53 -40.03
CA HIS A 19 -24.38 -10.26 -40.07
C HIS A 19 -23.66 -9.99 -38.74
N LEU A 20 -22.36 -9.73 -38.78
CA LEU A 20 -21.53 -9.41 -37.61
C LEU A 20 -21.63 -7.94 -37.20
N ALA A 21 -21.80 -7.03 -38.17
CA ALA A 21 -21.80 -5.58 -37.98
C ALA A 21 -22.88 -4.88 -38.83
N ALA A 22 -24.12 -5.37 -38.79
CA ALA A 22 -25.25 -4.79 -39.54
C ALA A 22 -25.52 -3.30 -39.22
N CYS A 23 -25.00 -2.79 -38.10
CA CYS A 23 -25.07 -1.38 -37.73
C CYS A 23 -24.29 -0.44 -38.67
N CYS A 24 -23.34 -0.98 -39.47
CA CYS A 24 -22.48 -0.21 -40.37
C CYS A 24 -22.74 -0.48 -41.87
N CYS A 25 -23.72 -1.33 -42.23
CA CYS A 25 -24.16 -1.58 -43.62
C CYS A 25 -25.56 -0.91 -43.75
N ASP A 26 -25.80 -0.11 -44.79
CA ASP A 26 -27.04 0.66 -45.06
C ASP A 26 -27.56 1.55 -43.91
N CYS A 27 -26.81 2.60 -43.54
CA CYS A 27 -27.29 3.65 -42.62
C CYS A 27 -26.90 5.04 -43.13
N GLU A 28 -27.73 5.62 -44.00
CA GLU A 28 -27.53 6.97 -44.56
C GLU A 28 -27.36 8.04 -43.46
N ASP A 29 -28.08 7.92 -42.35
CA ASP A 29 -27.97 8.83 -41.20
C ASP A 29 -26.58 8.73 -40.53
N LEU A 30 -25.94 7.54 -40.48
CA LEU A 30 -24.60 7.36 -39.90
C LEU A 30 -23.53 7.94 -40.82
N ASP A 31 -23.66 7.73 -42.13
CA ASP A 31 -22.75 8.28 -43.14
C ASP A 31 -22.82 9.81 -43.17
N GLU A 32 -24.02 10.39 -43.17
CA GLU A 32 -24.22 11.83 -43.06
C GLU A 32 -23.67 12.39 -41.74
N GLY A 33 -23.81 11.63 -40.65
CA GLY A 33 -23.26 11.98 -39.34
C GLY A 33 -21.73 12.05 -39.34
N CYS A 34 -21.06 11.04 -39.91
CA CYS A 34 -19.61 10.99 -40.05
C CYS A 34 -19.08 12.09 -40.99
N GLU A 35 -19.74 12.32 -42.12
CA GLU A 35 -19.36 13.35 -43.09
C GLU A 35 -19.49 14.77 -42.51
N ARG A 36 -20.57 15.05 -41.76
CA ARG A 36 -20.76 16.33 -41.09
C ARG A 36 -19.82 16.53 -39.90
N TRP A 37 -19.47 15.45 -39.18
CA TRP A 37 -18.46 15.50 -38.12
C TRP A 37 -17.07 15.84 -38.68
N LEU A 38 -16.66 15.18 -39.78
CA LEU A 38 -15.40 15.45 -40.46
C LEU A 38 -15.35 16.84 -41.10
N THR A 39 -16.49 17.40 -41.50
CA THR A 39 -16.59 18.74 -42.09
C THR A 39 -16.96 19.85 -41.10
N CYS A 40 -17.00 19.55 -39.79
CA CYS A 40 -17.34 20.49 -38.71
C CYS A 40 -18.68 21.24 -38.92
N LYS A 41 -19.68 20.59 -39.53
CA LYS A 41 -21.01 21.15 -39.76
C LYS A 41 -22.00 20.67 -38.70
N SER A 42 -22.95 21.53 -38.29
CA SER A 42 -23.96 21.14 -37.30
C SER A 42 -24.89 20.06 -37.83
N LEU A 43 -25.16 19.05 -37.01
CA LEU A 43 -26.18 18.04 -37.29
C LEU A 43 -27.60 18.60 -37.08
N ALA A 44 -28.54 18.14 -37.90
CA ALA A 44 -29.95 18.43 -37.70
C ALA A 44 -30.44 17.80 -36.37
N PRO A 45 -31.32 18.49 -35.61
CA PRO A 45 -31.86 17.96 -34.37
C PRO A 45 -32.62 16.65 -34.65
N GLY A 46 -32.25 15.58 -33.95
CA GLY A 46 -32.86 14.25 -34.10
C GLY A 46 -32.06 13.24 -34.93
N THR A 47 -31.08 13.66 -35.75
CA THR A 47 -30.25 12.72 -36.56
C THR A 47 -29.42 11.79 -35.68
N LEU A 48 -28.80 12.34 -34.62
CA LEU A 48 -28.02 11.57 -33.66
C LEU A 48 -28.89 10.55 -32.89
N GLU A 49 -30.20 10.81 -32.79
CA GLU A 49 -31.16 9.89 -32.18
C GLU A 49 -31.49 8.71 -33.10
N ARG A 50 -31.70 8.96 -34.40
CA ARG A 50 -31.92 7.91 -35.41
C ARG A 50 -30.70 7.01 -35.61
N ILE A 51 -29.49 7.58 -35.55
CA ILE A 51 -28.24 6.81 -35.57
C ILE A 51 -28.18 5.88 -34.35
N ALA A 52 -28.42 6.42 -33.14
CA ALA A 52 -28.37 5.65 -31.91
C ALA A 52 -29.41 4.51 -31.87
N ASP A 53 -30.62 4.75 -32.40
CA ASP A 53 -31.67 3.73 -32.49
C ASP A 53 -31.31 2.64 -33.51
N THR A 54 -30.75 3.00 -34.66
CA THR A 54 -30.28 2.05 -35.68
C THR A 54 -29.15 1.17 -35.16
N VAL A 55 -28.16 1.76 -34.48
CA VAL A 55 -27.07 1.01 -33.85
C VAL A 55 -27.60 0.10 -32.73
N ALA A 56 -28.51 0.60 -31.88
CA ALA A 56 -29.10 -0.20 -30.81
C ALA A 56 -29.99 -1.36 -31.29
N ASP A 57 -30.59 -1.24 -32.48
CA ASP A 57 -31.38 -2.31 -33.08
C ASP A 57 -30.51 -3.40 -33.73
N ARG A 58 -29.33 -3.01 -34.25
CA ARG A 58 -28.48 -3.85 -35.11
C ARG A 58 -27.25 -4.46 -34.41
N VAL A 59 -26.84 -3.99 -33.23
CA VAL A 59 -25.71 -4.58 -32.48
C VAL A 59 -26.06 -5.94 -31.87
N ARG A 60 -25.36 -7.00 -32.32
CA ARG A 60 -25.48 -8.38 -31.81
C ARG A 60 -24.09 -8.95 -31.52
N VAL A 61 -23.97 -9.76 -30.46
CA VAL A 61 -22.70 -10.42 -30.10
C VAL A 61 -22.82 -11.93 -30.29
N PRO A 62 -21.79 -12.59 -30.85
CA PRO A 62 -21.81 -14.04 -31.04
C PRO A 62 -21.85 -14.78 -29.70
N TRP A 63 -22.82 -15.69 -29.54
CA TRP A 63 -22.95 -16.57 -28.38
C TRP A 63 -23.10 -18.04 -28.83
N PHE A 64 -22.88 -18.98 -27.91
CA PHE A 64 -22.84 -20.43 -28.20
C PHE A 64 -24.09 -20.99 -28.90
N ALA A 65 -25.23 -20.31 -28.79
CA ALA A 65 -26.50 -20.70 -29.44
C ALA A 65 -26.93 -19.77 -30.60
N GLY A 66 -26.11 -18.79 -30.99
CA GLY A 66 -26.41 -17.79 -32.03
C GLY A 66 -26.13 -16.34 -31.58
N ALA A 67 -26.25 -15.38 -32.48
CA ALA A 67 -26.00 -13.97 -32.19
C ALA A 67 -27.10 -13.37 -31.29
N VAL A 68 -26.74 -12.91 -30.09
CA VAL A 68 -27.67 -12.34 -29.11
C VAL A 68 -27.66 -10.82 -29.22
N LYS A 69 -28.84 -10.21 -29.31
CA LYS A 69 -28.99 -8.74 -29.32
C LYS A 69 -28.58 -8.18 -27.96
N ILE A 70 -27.59 -7.29 -27.95
CA ILE A 70 -27.17 -6.61 -26.72
C ILE A 70 -28.02 -5.37 -26.52
N ASN A 71 -28.62 -5.22 -25.34
CA ASN A 71 -29.20 -3.95 -24.96
C ASN A 71 -28.05 -2.96 -24.71
N VAL A 72 -27.91 -1.94 -25.56
CA VAL A 72 -26.85 -0.90 -25.47
C VAL A 72 -26.76 -0.29 -24.08
N SER A 73 -27.85 -0.31 -23.30
CA SER A 73 -27.85 0.09 -21.88
C SER A 73 -26.88 -0.70 -20.98
N LEU A 74 -26.40 -1.87 -21.40
CA LEU A 74 -25.48 -2.72 -20.65
C LEU A 74 -24.00 -2.35 -20.86
N VAL A 75 -23.67 -1.66 -21.96
CA VAL A 75 -22.27 -1.41 -22.37
C VAL A 75 -21.57 -0.40 -21.46
N PRO A 76 -22.17 0.75 -21.09
CA PRO A 76 -21.47 1.74 -20.26
C PRO A 76 -21.06 1.19 -18.89
N PRO A 77 -21.91 0.48 -18.12
CA PRO A 77 -21.47 -0.10 -16.85
C PRO A 77 -20.34 -1.12 -16.97
N LEU A 78 -20.28 -1.88 -18.06
CA LEU A 78 -19.28 -2.95 -18.26
C LEU A 78 -17.91 -2.44 -18.71
N VAL A 79 -17.87 -1.32 -19.44
CA VAL A 79 -16.63 -0.80 -20.04
C VAL A 79 -16.21 0.51 -19.40
N LEU A 80 -17.13 1.46 -19.25
CA LEU A 80 -16.82 2.80 -18.74
C LEU A 80 -16.45 2.76 -17.25
N LEU A 81 -17.14 1.95 -16.45
CA LEU A 81 -16.88 1.89 -15.01
C LEU A 81 -15.48 1.32 -14.69
N PRO A 82 -15.03 0.16 -15.22
CA PRO A 82 -13.67 -0.31 -14.97
C PRO A 82 -12.59 0.65 -15.45
N VAL A 83 -12.80 1.27 -16.62
CA VAL A 83 -11.83 2.22 -17.19
C VAL A 83 -11.72 3.46 -16.30
N LEU A 84 -12.85 4.05 -15.90
CA LEU A 84 -12.86 5.20 -15.00
C LEU A 84 -12.26 4.85 -13.63
N LEU A 85 -12.54 3.67 -13.08
CA LEU A 85 -11.96 3.22 -11.82
C LEU A 85 -10.44 2.96 -11.92
N HIS A 86 -9.95 2.44 -13.05
CA HIS A 86 -8.51 2.31 -13.29
C HIS A 86 -7.83 3.68 -13.40
N VAL A 87 -8.41 4.62 -14.15
CA VAL A 87 -7.87 5.99 -14.26
C VAL A 87 -7.91 6.69 -12.90
N ALA A 88 -8.95 6.46 -12.10
CA ALA A 88 -9.05 6.97 -10.73
C ALA A 88 -7.93 6.44 -9.82
N ALA A 89 -7.46 5.22 -10.05
CA ALA A 89 -6.39 4.60 -9.27
C ALA A 89 -4.99 5.16 -9.60
N LEU A 90 -4.81 5.90 -10.71
CA LEU A 90 -3.51 6.46 -11.09
C LEU A 90 -3.06 7.63 -10.20
N HIS A 91 -4.01 8.40 -9.65
CA HIS A 91 -3.68 9.57 -8.83
C HIS A 91 -4.85 9.99 -7.95
N PHE A 92 -4.59 10.45 -6.72
CA PHE A 92 -5.64 10.89 -5.78
C PHE A 92 -6.57 11.98 -6.35
N LEU A 93 -6.01 13.00 -7.01
CA LEU A 93 -6.82 14.08 -7.62
C LEU A 93 -7.70 13.54 -8.76
N LEU A 94 -7.20 12.61 -9.57
CA LEU A 94 -7.98 11.94 -10.61
C LEU A 94 -9.10 11.11 -9.98
N GLY A 95 -8.80 10.40 -8.90
CA GLY A 95 -9.79 9.68 -8.11
C GLY A 95 -10.89 10.59 -7.57
N LEU A 96 -10.54 11.75 -6.99
CA LEU A 96 -11.52 12.71 -6.50
C LEU A 96 -12.40 13.26 -7.62
N VAL A 97 -11.81 13.65 -8.75
CA VAL A 97 -12.55 14.16 -9.92
C VAL A 97 -13.47 13.09 -10.50
N ILE A 98 -13.00 11.85 -10.65
CA ILE A 98 -13.79 10.76 -11.22
C ILE A 98 -14.91 10.35 -10.26
N LEU A 99 -14.63 10.17 -8.96
CA LEU A 99 -15.66 9.76 -8.00
C LEU A 99 -16.73 10.83 -7.78
N THR A 100 -16.39 12.11 -7.89
CA THR A 100 -17.37 13.21 -7.80
C THR A 100 -18.17 13.41 -9.09
N SER A 101 -17.56 13.21 -10.26
CA SER A 101 -18.22 13.35 -11.56
C SER A 101 -19.04 12.12 -11.96
N LEU A 102 -18.70 10.92 -11.49
CA LEU A 102 -19.36 9.67 -11.86
C LEU A 102 -20.86 9.62 -11.49
N PRO A 103 -21.31 10.05 -10.29
CA PRO A 103 -22.74 10.18 -10.00
C PRO A 103 -23.46 11.12 -10.95
N VAL A 104 -22.83 12.25 -11.32
CA VAL A 104 -23.39 13.22 -12.27
C VAL A 104 -23.52 12.60 -13.66
N LEU A 105 -22.49 11.89 -14.14
CA LEU A 105 -22.50 11.19 -15.42
C LEU A 105 -23.56 10.08 -15.47
N VAL A 106 -23.70 9.31 -14.38
CA VAL A 106 -24.70 8.25 -14.24
C VAL A 106 -26.12 8.83 -14.23
N LEU A 107 -26.35 9.93 -13.50
CA LEU A 107 -27.65 10.62 -13.48
C LEU A 107 -27.98 11.28 -14.81
N TRP A 108 -26.99 11.88 -15.49
CA TRP A 108 -27.15 12.45 -16.82
C TRP A 108 -27.49 11.37 -17.86
N TYR A 109 -26.77 10.25 -17.84
CA TYR A 109 -27.06 9.09 -18.69
C TYR A 109 -28.44 8.49 -18.38
N TYR A 110 -28.80 8.40 -17.11
CA TYR A 110 -30.14 7.99 -16.69
C TYR A 110 -31.22 8.94 -17.24
N TYR A 111 -31.03 10.24 -17.11
CA TYR A 111 -31.98 11.23 -17.63
C TYR A 111 -32.19 11.09 -19.14
N LEU A 112 -31.09 10.93 -19.90
CA LEU A 112 -31.12 10.73 -21.34
C LEU A 112 -31.82 9.43 -21.74
N THR A 113 -31.55 8.33 -21.04
CA THR A 113 -32.11 7.01 -21.38
C THR A 113 -33.54 6.82 -20.88
N HIS A 114 -33.89 7.39 -19.72
CA HIS A 114 -35.23 7.34 -19.14
C HIS A 114 -36.24 8.23 -19.90
N ARG A 115 -35.78 9.31 -20.57
CA ARG A 115 -36.60 10.03 -21.55
C ARG A 115 -36.97 9.15 -22.76
N ARG A 116 -36.19 8.11 -23.07
CA ARG A 116 -36.34 7.27 -24.27
C ARG A 116 -37.01 5.92 -24.01
N LYS A 117 -36.88 5.31 -22.82
CA LYS A 117 -37.41 3.97 -22.51
C LYS A 117 -38.00 3.88 -21.10
N GLU A 118 -39.22 3.31 -20.99
CA GLU A 118 -39.93 3.13 -19.71
C GLU A 118 -39.31 2.06 -18.80
N ARG A 119 -38.44 1.18 -19.32
CA ARG A 119 -37.68 0.19 -18.52
C ARG A 119 -36.25 0.04 -19.02
N THR A 120 -35.28 0.19 -18.12
CA THR A 120 -33.85 0.07 -18.43
C THR A 120 -33.19 -0.95 -17.50
N LEU A 121 -32.38 -1.85 -18.04
CA LEU A 121 -31.57 -2.79 -17.24
C LEU A 121 -30.30 -2.15 -16.67
N PHE A 122 -30.02 -0.89 -17.02
CA PHE A 122 -28.78 -0.19 -16.71
C PHE A 122 -28.38 -0.24 -15.23
N PHE A 123 -29.27 0.14 -14.29
CA PHE A 123 -28.94 0.15 -12.86
C PHE A 123 -28.77 -1.25 -12.27
N LEU A 124 -29.56 -2.23 -12.73
CA LEU A 124 -29.40 -3.61 -12.32
C LEU A 124 -28.07 -4.17 -12.79
N SER A 125 -27.68 -3.90 -14.05
CA SER A 125 -26.37 -4.30 -14.57
C SER A 125 -25.22 -3.56 -13.88
N LEU A 126 -25.38 -2.27 -13.61
CA LEU A 126 -24.39 -1.47 -12.90
C LEU A 126 -24.16 -2.01 -11.50
N GLY A 127 -25.22 -2.29 -10.74
CA GLY A 127 -25.13 -2.84 -9.39
C GLY A 127 -24.47 -4.22 -9.36
N LEU A 128 -24.92 -5.16 -10.21
CA LEU A 128 -24.37 -6.52 -10.25
C LEU A 128 -22.91 -6.55 -10.71
N PHE A 129 -22.58 -5.77 -11.74
CA PHE A 129 -21.21 -5.68 -12.23
C PHE A 129 -20.28 -5.02 -11.22
N SER A 130 -20.70 -3.90 -10.60
CA SER A 130 -19.90 -3.23 -9.56
C SER A 130 -19.63 -4.18 -8.40
N LEU A 131 -20.65 -4.91 -7.95
CA LEU A 131 -20.50 -5.89 -6.88
C LEU A 131 -19.51 -7.00 -7.23
N GLY A 132 -19.64 -7.59 -8.42
CA GLY A 132 -18.73 -8.64 -8.89
C GLY A 132 -17.30 -8.14 -9.09
N TYR A 133 -17.14 -6.95 -9.67
CA TYR A 133 -15.84 -6.33 -9.91
C TYR A 133 -15.13 -5.96 -8.60
N MET A 134 -15.83 -5.38 -7.62
CA MET A 134 -15.26 -5.09 -6.31
C MET A 134 -14.83 -6.36 -5.57
N TYR A 135 -15.62 -7.43 -5.67
CA TYR A 135 -15.24 -8.73 -5.10
C TYR A 135 -14.03 -9.35 -5.82
N TYR A 136 -13.94 -9.21 -7.14
CA TYR A 136 -12.78 -9.64 -7.92
C TYR A 136 -11.51 -8.89 -7.49
N VAL A 137 -11.56 -7.56 -7.40
CA VAL A 137 -10.44 -6.73 -6.93
C VAL A 137 -10.04 -7.12 -5.51
N PHE A 138 -10.98 -7.37 -4.61
CA PHE A 138 -10.68 -7.86 -3.26
C PHE A 138 -9.87 -9.17 -3.28
N LEU A 139 -10.24 -10.13 -4.13
CA LEU A 139 -9.53 -11.40 -4.25
C LEU A 139 -8.13 -11.27 -4.86
N GLN A 140 -7.93 -10.33 -5.79
CA GLN A 140 -6.64 -10.16 -6.48
C GLN A 140 -5.68 -9.23 -5.71
N GLU A 141 -6.18 -8.18 -5.07
CA GLU A 141 -5.33 -7.13 -4.50
C GLU A 141 -5.22 -7.20 -2.97
N VAL A 142 -6.26 -7.67 -2.28
CA VAL A 142 -6.32 -7.65 -0.80
C VAL A 142 -5.92 -9.02 -0.22
N VAL A 143 -6.44 -10.12 -0.78
CA VAL A 143 -6.16 -11.48 -0.27
C VAL A 143 -4.67 -11.87 -0.38
N PRO A 144 -3.95 -11.60 -1.50
CA PRO A 144 -2.55 -12.01 -1.63
C PRO A 144 -1.59 -11.31 -0.66
N ARG A 145 -2.02 -10.21 -0.03
CA ARG A 145 -1.25 -9.54 1.04
C ARG A 145 -1.12 -10.38 2.32
N GLY A 146 -1.78 -11.54 2.40
CA GLY A 146 -1.54 -12.56 3.44
C GLY A 146 -2.20 -12.30 4.80
N HIS A 147 -2.94 -11.19 4.94
CA HIS A 147 -3.58 -10.79 6.20
C HIS A 147 -5.04 -11.21 6.31
N VAL A 148 -5.65 -11.66 5.22
CA VAL A 148 -7.02 -12.16 5.20
C VAL A 148 -7.00 -13.68 5.29
N GLY A 149 -7.53 -14.21 6.39
CA GLY A 149 -7.62 -15.66 6.59
C GLY A 149 -8.66 -16.31 5.67
N TYR A 150 -8.47 -17.60 5.35
CA TYR A 150 -9.42 -18.36 4.50
C TYR A 150 -10.85 -18.33 5.06
N SER A 151 -11.02 -18.40 6.38
CA SER A 151 -12.33 -18.29 7.04
C SER A 151 -13.02 -16.94 6.80
N GLN A 152 -12.26 -15.85 6.73
CA GLN A 152 -12.79 -14.51 6.48
C GLN A 152 -13.26 -14.36 5.03
N VAL A 153 -12.51 -14.93 4.08
CA VAL A 153 -12.92 -15.01 2.66
C VAL A 153 -14.22 -15.81 2.54
N VAL A 154 -14.30 -17.00 3.14
CA VAL A 154 -15.50 -17.84 3.11
C VAL A 154 -16.73 -17.11 3.68
N ALA A 155 -16.56 -16.37 4.79
CA ALA A 155 -17.63 -15.58 5.38
C ALA A 155 -18.14 -14.47 4.43
N LEU A 156 -17.23 -13.74 3.77
CA LEU A 156 -17.58 -12.70 2.81
C LEU A 156 -18.30 -13.28 1.58
N THR A 157 -17.81 -14.40 1.04
CA THR A 157 -18.43 -15.11 -0.09
C THR A 157 -19.82 -15.62 0.25
N CYS A 158 -20.01 -16.16 1.45
CA CYS A 158 -21.31 -16.60 1.94
C CYS A 158 -22.30 -15.43 2.00
N GLY A 159 -21.88 -14.29 2.56
CA GLY A 159 -22.69 -13.05 2.58
C GLY A 159 -23.10 -12.57 1.19
N LEU A 160 -22.18 -12.61 0.23
CA LEU A 160 -22.44 -12.28 -1.17
C LEU A 160 -23.49 -13.22 -1.81
N ILE A 161 -23.36 -14.54 -1.60
CA ILE A 161 -24.31 -15.53 -2.13
C ILE A 161 -25.70 -15.34 -1.52
N LEU A 162 -25.79 -15.13 -0.21
CA LEU A 162 -27.05 -14.89 0.49
C LEU A 162 -27.74 -13.60 -0.01
N MET A 163 -26.96 -12.54 -0.25
CA MET A 163 -27.47 -11.31 -0.84
C MET A 163 -28.02 -11.53 -2.25
N LEU A 164 -27.29 -12.22 -3.13
CA LEU A 164 -27.74 -12.52 -4.49
C LEU A 164 -29.00 -13.41 -4.50
N ALA A 165 -29.09 -14.38 -3.59
CA ALA A 165 -30.27 -15.23 -3.43
C ALA A 165 -31.49 -14.41 -2.95
N ALA A 166 -31.31 -13.52 -1.97
CA ALA A 166 -32.36 -12.63 -1.50
C ALA A 166 -32.80 -11.64 -2.60
N LEU A 167 -31.86 -11.10 -3.37
CA LEU A 167 -32.12 -10.21 -4.51
C LEU A 167 -32.91 -10.92 -5.62
N SER A 168 -32.55 -12.17 -5.93
CA SER A 168 -33.27 -13.00 -6.89
C SER A 168 -34.72 -13.21 -6.44
N ARG A 169 -34.94 -13.52 -5.16
CA ARG A 169 -36.28 -13.63 -4.57
C ARG A 169 -37.03 -12.31 -4.55
N ALA A 170 -36.35 -11.18 -4.34
CA ALA A 170 -36.93 -9.85 -4.40
C ALA A 170 -37.39 -9.48 -5.82
N LYS A 171 -36.78 -10.08 -6.84
CA LYS A 171 -37.19 -9.89 -8.25
C LYS A 171 -38.39 -10.74 -8.64
N THR A 172 -38.66 -11.83 -7.92
CA THR A 172 -39.85 -12.67 -8.10
C THR A 172 -41.13 -11.86 -7.84
N ASP A 173 -42.25 -12.30 -8.43
CA ASP A 173 -43.55 -11.60 -8.47
C ASP A 173 -43.84 -10.74 -7.21
N PRO A 174 -43.98 -9.40 -7.35
CA PRO A 174 -44.30 -8.52 -6.24
C PRO A 174 -45.74 -8.66 -5.73
N GLY A 175 -46.57 -9.48 -6.40
CA GLY A 175 -47.99 -9.59 -6.15
C GLY A 175 -48.79 -8.74 -7.13
N TYR A 176 -48.56 -8.95 -8.44
CA TYR A 176 -49.36 -8.31 -9.48
C TYR A 176 -50.84 -8.73 -9.36
N LEU A 177 -51.75 -7.76 -9.48
CA LEU A 177 -53.17 -8.04 -9.51
C LEU A 177 -53.57 -8.67 -10.86
N PRO A 178 -54.37 -9.75 -10.86
CA PRO A 178 -54.85 -10.38 -12.08
C PRO A 178 -55.75 -9.42 -12.86
N ILE A 179 -55.53 -9.32 -14.17
CA ILE A 179 -56.34 -8.51 -15.08
C ILE A 179 -57.60 -9.33 -15.46
N PRO A 180 -58.81 -8.77 -15.47
CA PRO A 180 -60.01 -9.46 -15.95
C PRO A 180 -59.87 -9.91 -17.41
N ALA A 181 -60.33 -11.12 -17.73
CA ALA A 181 -60.11 -11.82 -19.01
C ALA A 181 -60.75 -11.19 -20.27
N SER A 182 -61.25 -9.95 -20.21
CA SER A 182 -61.89 -9.28 -21.35
C SER A 182 -60.95 -8.42 -22.21
N ASN A 183 -59.64 -8.42 -21.97
CA ASN A 183 -58.70 -7.57 -22.73
C ASN A 183 -57.30 -8.20 -22.98
N GLU A 184 -57.26 -9.47 -23.38
CA GLU A 184 -56.00 -10.14 -23.77
C GLU A 184 -55.38 -9.62 -25.09
N LYS A 185 -55.98 -8.64 -25.79
CA LYS A 185 -55.50 -8.16 -27.10
C LYS A 185 -54.68 -6.86 -27.10
N SER A 186 -54.24 -6.31 -25.96
CA SER A 186 -53.44 -5.06 -25.98
C SER A 186 -52.27 -4.98 -24.97
N SER A 187 -51.51 -6.06 -24.78
CA SER A 187 -50.19 -5.98 -24.12
C SER A 187 -49.12 -6.95 -24.67
N HIS A 188 -49.26 -7.40 -25.91
CA HIS A 188 -48.13 -7.86 -26.73
C HIS A 188 -48.05 -7.02 -28.00
N GLN A 189 -47.45 -5.82 -27.91
CA GLN A 189 -46.89 -5.18 -29.10
C GLN A 189 -45.50 -5.77 -29.34
N GLY A 190 -45.49 -6.93 -30.01
CA GLY A 190 -44.48 -7.21 -31.02
C GLY A 190 -44.95 -6.59 -32.33
N LEU A 191 -44.06 -5.91 -33.06
CA LEU A 191 -44.35 -5.29 -34.36
C LEU A 191 -44.98 -6.31 -35.35
N PRO A 192 -45.98 -5.91 -36.15
CA PRO A 192 -46.44 -6.71 -37.27
C PRO A 192 -45.56 -6.46 -38.51
N ASN A 193 -45.05 -7.55 -39.10
CA ASN A 193 -44.48 -7.56 -40.45
C ASN A 193 -45.58 -7.26 -41.47
N LYS A 194 -45.43 -6.16 -42.23
CA LYS A 194 -46.09 -6.01 -43.53
C LYS A 194 -45.31 -6.84 -44.54
N SER A 195 -45.78 -8.03 -44.88
CA SER A 195 -45.39 -8.68 -46.13
C SER A 195 -46.48 -8.46 -47.17
N VAL A 196 -46.06 -7.87 -48.28
CA VAL A 196 -46.84 -7.65 -49.49
C VAL A 196 -47.15 -9.01 -50.13
N ARG A 197 -48.38 -9.08 -50.62
CA ARG A 197 -49.03 -10.18 -51.33
C ARG A 197 -48.28 -10.49 -52.64
N GLY A 198 -47.85 -11.74 -52.81
CA GLY A 198 -47.40 -12.32 -54.07
C GLY A 198 -47.97 -13.73 -54.21
N SER A 199 -48.64 -13.97 -55.33
CA SER A 199 -49.50 -15.10 -55.64
C SER A 199 -48.74 -16.41 -55.93
N SER A 200 -49.24 -17.57 -55.46
CA SER A 200 -49.44 -18.76 -56.32
C SER A 200 -50.05 -19.96 -55.57
N ASN A 201 -50.94 -20.64 -56.28
CA ASN A 201 -51.77 -21.80 -55.96
C ASN A 201 -51.03 -23.09 -55.52
N GLY A 202 -51.78 -24.00 -54.89
CA GLY A 202 -51.57 -25.46 -54.98
C GLY A 202 -51.66 -26.21 -53.63
N LEU A 203 -52.83 -26.61 -53.13
CA LEU A 203 -53.58 -27.88 -53.36
C LEU A 203 -53.20 -29.05 -52.40
N ARG A 204 -54.25 -29.59 -51.74
CA ARG A 204 -54.39 -30.87 -50.98
C ARG A 204 -53.63 -30.96 -49.66
N GLY A 205 -54.24 -31.21 -48.49
CA GLY A 205 -55.47 -31.92 -48.16
C GLY A 205 -55.11 -33.28 -47.55
N VAL A 206 -55.40 -33.49 -46.25
CA VAL A 206 -55.83 -34.75 -45.60
C VAL A 206 -55.89 -34.52 -44.08
N THR A 207 -57.10 -34.66 -43.56
CA THR A 207 -57.49 -34.85 -42.16
C THR A 207 -57.22 -36.29 -41.73
N VAL A 208 -56.58 -36.52 -40.57
CA VAL A 208 -56.86 -37.69 -39.71
C VAL A 208 -56.65 -37.33 -38.23
N SER A 209 -57.75 -37.50 -37.49
CA SER A 209 -57.92 -37.56 -36.04
C SER A 209 -57.28 -38.80 -35.41
N GLY A 210 -56.72 -38.67 -34.19
CA GLY A 210 -56.21 -39.81 -33.43
C GLY A 210 -55.86 -39.51 -31.97
N THR A 211 -56.89 -39.56 -31.11
CA THR A 211 -56.90 -40.12 -29.74
C THR A 211 -55.69 -39.90 -28.81
N ALA A 212 -55.88 -39.01 -27.83
CA ALA A 212 -55.14 -39.01 -26.57
C ALA A 212 -55.86 -39.91 -25.54
N SER A 213 -55.15 -40.91 -25.02
CA SER A 213 -55.53 -41.67 -23.82
C SER A 213 -54.96 -40.95 -22.60
N GLY A 214 -55.83 -40.72 -21.60
CA GLY A 214 -55.53 -39.91 -20.44
C GLY A 214 -54.74 -40.62 -19.34
N ARG A 215 -54.16 -39.82 -18.45
CA ARG A 215 -54.12 -40.14 -17.03
C ARG A 215 -54.11 -38.85 -16.22
N ALA A 216 -55.22 -38.65 -15.50
CA ALA A 216 -55.45 -37.58 -14.56
C ALA A 216 -54.71 -37.85 -13.25
N VAL A 217 -54.29 -36.76 -12.57
CA VAL A 217 -54.25 -36.70 -11.10
C VAL A 217 -54.81 -35.35 -10.69
N ASN A 218 -55.89 -35.41 -9.92
CA ASN A 218 -56.66 -34.30 -9.35
C ASN A 218 -55.91 -33.57 -8.23
N GLY A 219 -56.17 -32.27 -8.11
CA GLY A 219 -55.92 -31.45 -6.92
C GLY A 219 -56.90 -30.27 -6.93
N GLU A 220 -57.86 -30.30 -6.02
CA GLU A 220 -59.16 -29.62 -6.07
C GLU A 220 -59.11 -28.10 -5.88
N ALA A 221 -59.98 -27.42 -6.64
CA ALA A 221 -60.45 -26.07 -6.37
C ALA A 221 -61.64 -26.12 -5.40
N LYS A 222 -61.63 -25.27 -4.37
CA LYS A 222 -62.85 -24.92 -3.61
C LYS A 222 -63.04 -23.41 -3.61
N GLY A 223 -64.04 -22.98 -4.36
CA GLY A 223 -64.64 -21.66 -4.24
C GLY A 223 -65.45 -21.55 -2.95
N TYR A 224 -65.58 -20.32 -2.44
CA TYR A 224 -66.59 -19.96 -1.46
C TYR A 224 -67.38 -18.76 -1.96
N SER A 225 -68.69 -18.92 -1.85
CA SER A 225 -69.78 -18.09 -2.37
C SER A 225 -70.00 -16.82 -1.55
N ARG A 226 -70.65 -15.84 -2.21
CA ARG A 226 -71.26 -14.62 -1.65
C ARG A 226 -72.17 -14.89 -0.45
N MET A 227 -72.09 -14.03 0.57
CA MET A 227 -73.24 -13.47 1.29
C MET A 227 -72.95 -12.01 1.67
N SER A 228 -73.99 -11.18 1.61
CA SER A 228 -74.02 -9.74 1.87
C SER A 228 -74.57 -9.48 3.27
N ALA A 229 -74.00 -8.52 4.01
CA ALA A 229 -74.69 -7.56 4.90
C ALA A 229 -73.68 -6.88 5.85
N GLY A 230 -73.68 -5.54 5.86
CA GLY A 230 -72.88 -4.70 6.75
C GLY A 230 -71.96 -3.77 5.97
N GLU A 231 -72.53 -2.81 5.24
CA GLU A 231 -71.77 -1.62 4.81
C GLU A 231 -71.46 -0.75 6.03
N PRO A 232 -70.20 -0.35 6.26
CA PRO A 232 -69.92 0.98 6.74
C PRO A 232 -69.80 1.90 5.52
N GLU A 233 -70.62 2.94 5.53
CA GLU A 233 -70.64 4.04 4.59
C GLU A 233 -69.24 4.62 4.34
N GLY A 234 -68.94 4.93 3.07
CA GLY A 234 -67.90 5.90 2.73
C GLY A 234 -66.57 5.40 2.14
N VAL A 235 -66.37 4.10 1.86
CA VAL A 235 -65.12 3.66 1.21
C VAL A 235 -65.19 3.91 -0.30
N LYS A 236 -64.67 5.05 -0.76
CA LYS A 236 -64.41 5.33 -2.19
C LYS A 236 -63.60 4.16 -2.78
N LYS A 237 -64.24 3.32 -3.60
CA LYS A 237 -63.57 2.23 -4.31
C LYS A 237 -62.63 2.85 -5.34
N ASP A 238 -61.33 2.71 -5.09
CA ASP A 238 -60.30 3.41 -5.86
C ASP A 238 -60.05 2.71 -7.20
N TRP A 239 -60.74 3.16 -8.26
CA TRP A 239 -60.70 2.55 -9.59
C TRP A 239 -59.37 2.84 -10.31
N CYS A 240 -58.78 1.84 -10.95
CA CYS A 240 -57.65 2.05 -11.86
C CYS A 240 -58.13 2.09 -13.31
N THR A 241 -58.04 3.25 -13.96
CA THR A 241 -58.42 3.42 -15.38
C THR A 241 -57.54 2.63 -16.36
N LYS A 242 -56.27 2.40 -16.00
CA LYS A 242 -55.31 1.67 -16.86
C LYS A 242 -55.47 0.16 -16.80
N CYS A 243 -55.62 -0.42 -15.60
CA CYS A 243 -55.76 -1.86 -15.41
C CYS A 243 -57.23 -2.33 -15.38
N GLN A 244 -58.18 -1.39 -15.45
CA GLN A 244 -59.62 -1.64 -15.43
C GLN A 244 -60.06 -2.58 -14.29
N LEU A 245 -59.55 -2.32 -13.09
CA LEU A 245 -59.85 -3.08 -11.88
C LEU A 245 -60.07 -2.16 -10.69
N VAL A 246 -60.87 -2.62 -9.72
CA VAL A 246 -61.02 -1.96 -8.42
C VAL A 246 -59.76 -2.25 -7.61
N ARG A 247 -59.04 -1.20 -7.19
CA ARG A 247 -57.82 -1.38 -6.39
C ARG A 247 -58.20 -1.76 -4.96
N PRO A 248 -57.70 -2.89 -4.42
CA PRO A 248 -57.81 -3.16 -2.99
C PRO A 248 -57.02 -2.12 -2.18
N ALA A 249 -57.36 -1.96 -0.91
CA ALA A 249 -56.71 -0.98 -0.04
C ALA A 249 -55.17 -1.11 -0.09
N ARG A 250 -54.48 0.03 -0.20
CA ARG A 250 -53.02 0.14 -0.35
C ARG A 250 -52.42 -0.40 -1.68
N ALA A 251 -53.21 -0.86 -2.64
CA ALA A 251 -52.69 -1.22 -3.96
C ALA A 251 -52.47 0.01 -4.84
N GLY A 252 -51.36 0.02 -5.58
CA GLY A 252 -50.97 1.13 -6.46
C GLY A 252 -50.71 0.67 -7.89
N HIS A 253 -50.99 1.55 -8.86
CA HIS A 253 -50.62 1.31 -10.26
C HIS A 253 -49.18 1.80 -10.49
N CYS A 254 -48.27 0.88 -10.85
CA CYS A 254 -46.93 1.25 -11.23
C CYS A 254 -46.88 1.65 -12.71
N ARG A 255 -46.52 2.90 -13.00
CA ARG A 255 -46.43 3.43 -14.36
C ARG A 255 -45.39 2.68 -15.21
N LEU A 256 -44.25 2.31 -14.61
CA LEU A 256 -43.15 1.61 -15.28
C LEU A 256 -43.49 0.14 -15.54
N CYS A 257 -44.18 -0.52 -14.60
CA CYS A 257 -44.62 -1.90 -14.77
C CYS A 257 -45.91 -2.04 -15.59
N GLY A 258 -46.68 -0.97 -15.74
CA GLY A 258 -47.99 -0.97 -16.43
C GLY A 258 -49.06 -1.80 -15.72
N ARG A 259 -48.84 -2.22 -14.47
CA ARG A 259 -49.71 -3.13 -13.70
C ARG A 259 -49.96 -2.62 -12.29
N CYS A 260 -51.12 -2.97 -11.73
CA CYS A 260 -51.40 -2.74 -10.32
C CYS A 260 -50.74 -3.81 -9.44
N VAL A 261 -50.13 -3.38 -8.33
CA VAL A 261 -49.42 -4.24 -7.38
C VAL A 261 -50.07 -4.11 -6.01
N ARG A 262 -50.24 -5.22 -5.29
CA ARG A 262 -50.75 -5.23 -3.91
C ARG A 262 -49.74 -4.60 -2.96
N ARG A 263 -50.22 -3.67 -2.11
CA ARG A 263 -49.37 -2.90 -1.18
C ARG A 263 -48.12 -2.37 -1.87
N LEU A 264 -48.31 -1.67 -3.00
CA LEU A 264 -47.20 -1.10 -3.75
C LEU A 264 -46.45 -0.13 -2.82
N ASP A 265 -45.18 -0.42 -2.59
CA ASP A 265 -44.27 0.51 -1.92
C ASP A 265 -43.70 1.46 -2.98
N HIS A 266 -42.84 0.93 -3.86
CA HIS A 266 -42.29 1.68 -4.99
C HIS A 266 -41.86 0.75 -6.14
N HIS A 267 -41.50 1.35 -7.28
CA HIS A 267 -40.74 0.64 -8.32
C HIS A 267 -39.26 0.88 -8.12
N CYS A 268 -38.51 -0.18 -7.83
CA CYS A 268 -37.08 -0.08 -7.59
C CYS A 268 -36.32 -0.25 -8.90
N VAL A 269 -35.66 0.85 -9.32
CA VAL A 269 -34.88 0.90 -10.56
C VAL A 269 -33.67 -0.04 -10.51
N TRP A 270 -33.10 -0.27 -9.31
CA TRP A 270 -31.94 -1.15 -9.09
C TRP A 270 -32.24 -2.63 -9.27
N ILE A 271 -33.46 -3.08 -8.94
CA ILE A 271 -33.88 -4.48 -9.19
C ILE A 271 -34.70 -4.63 -10.48
N ASN A 272 -35.05 -3.49 -11.10
CA ASN A 272 -35.93 -3.38 -12.27
C ASN A 272 -37.26 -4.14 -12.08
N SER A 273 -37.85 -4.00 -10.88
CA SER A 273 -39.12 -4.65 -10.48
C SER A 273 -39.83 -3.79 -9.43
N CYS A 274 -41.14 -4.01 -9.26
CA CYS A 274 -41.86 -3.39 -8.15
C CYS A 274 -41.50 -4.07 -6.83
N VAL A 275 -41.53 -3.31 -5.74
CA VAL A 275 -41.55 -3.84 -4.38
C VAL A 275 -42.98 -3.74 -3.88
N GLY A 276 -43.55 -4.89 -3.53
CA GLY A 276 -44.93 -5.05 -3.11
C GLY A 276 -45.05 -6.12 -2.04
N GLU A 277 -46.28 -6.49 -1.70
CA GLU A 277 -46.57 -7.38 -0.56
C GLU A 277 -45.78 -8.69 -0.56
N GLN A 278 -45.62 -9.34 -1.72
CA GLN A 278 -45.07 -10.68 -1.80
C GLN A 278 -43.54 -10.73 -1.79
N ASN A 279 -42.86 -9.66 -2.21
CA ASN A 279 -41.40 -9.61 -2.33
C ASN A 279 -40.73 -8.61 -1.37
N HIS A 280 -41.51 -7.84 -0.59
CA HIS A 280 -41.01 -6.84 0.35
C HIS A 280 -40.02 -7.41 1.38
N GLN A 281 -40.31 -8.58 1.97
CA GLN A 281 -39.39 -9.22 2.92
C GLN A 281 -38.05 -9.61 2.27
N ALA A 282 -38.09 -10.16 1.05
CA ALA A 282 -36.88 -10.52 0.32
C ALA A 282 -36.06 -9.28 -0.07
N PHE A 283 -36.72 -8.17 -0.39
CA PHE A 283 -36.07 -6.89 -0.67
C PHE A 283 -35.34 -6.33 0.56
N ILE A 284 -35.98 -6.31 1.73
CA ILE A 284 -35.33 -5.89 2.98
C ILE A 284 -34.17 -6.82 3.34
N LEU A 285 -34.34 -8.13 3.17
CA LEU A 285 -33.28 -9.11 3.43
C LEU A 285 -32.06 -8.88 2.51
N ALA A 286 -32.29 -8.59 1.23
CA ALA A 286 -31.23 -8.28 0.27
C ALA A 286 -30.46 -7.00 0.68
N LEU A 287 -31.17 -5.96 1.12
CA LEU A 287 -30.56 -4.72 1.64
C LEU A 287 -29.73 -4.97 2.90
N SER A 288 -30.25 -5.76 3.85
CA SER A 288 -29.54 -6.09 5.08
C SER A 288 -28.26 -6.88 4.81
N PHE A 289 -28.31 -7.90 3.96
CA PHE A 289 -27.11 -8.65 3.58
C PHE A 289 -26.12 -7.82 2.78
N PHE A 290 -26.59 -6.93 1.89
CA PHE A 290 -25.74 -5.99 1.19
C PHE A 290 -24.97 -5.11 2.17
N MET A 291 -25.66 -4.44 3.10
CA MET A 291 -25.04 -3.55 4.08
C MET A 291 -24.05 -4.29 4.99
N LEU A 292 -24.43 -5.45 5.53
CA LEU A 292 -23.56 -6.23 6.42
C LEU A 292 -22.30 -6.72 5.70
N THR A 293 -22.45 -7.26 4.49
CA THR A 293 -21.34 -7.77 3.68
C THR A 293 -20.42 -6.64 3.23
N SER A 294 -20.97 -5.49 2.84
CA SER A 294 -20.18 -4.31 2.47
C SER A 294 -19.39 -3.75 3.64
N VAL A 295 -20.00 -3.58 4.82
CA VAL A 295 -19.30 -3.09 6.02
C VAL A 295 -18.18 -4.05 6.42
N TYR A 296 -18.45 -5.36 6.40
CA TYR A 296 -17.44 -6.37 6.71
C TYR A 296 -16.29 -6.36 5.71
N GLY A 297 -16.58 -6.30 4.41
CA GLY A 297 -15.56 -6.22 3.35
C GLY A 297 -14.72 -4.94 3.41
N ILE A 298 -15.34 -3.79 3.68
CA ILE A 298 -14.63 -2.51 3.88
C ILE A 298 -13.70 -2.62 5.10
N THR A 299 -14.18 -3.19 6.21
CA THR A 299 -13.38 -3.33 7.43
C THR A 299 -12.16 -4.22 7.21
N LEU A 300 -12.35 -5.37 6.54
CA LEU A 300 -11.25 -6.26 6.15
C LEU A 300 -10.22 -5.55 5.27
N THR A 301 -10.70 -4.81 4.26
CA THR A 301 -9.85 -4.05 3.34
C THR A 301 -9.05 -2.97 4.07
N LEU A 302 -9.71 -2.14 4.89
CA LEU A 302 -9.06 -1.07 5.66
C LEU A 302 -8.07 -1.61 6.69
N HIS A 303 -8.39 -2.73 7.36
CA HIS A 303 -7.46 -3.37 8.31
C HIS A 303 -6.22 -3.94 7.61
N THR A 304 -6.38 -4.40 6.36
CA THR A 304 -5.28 -4.95 5.57
C THR A 304 -4.38 -3.84 5.02
N ILE A 305 -4.96 -2.73 4.57
CA ILE A 305 -4.21 -1.62 3.93
C ILE A 305 -3.68 -0.62 4.98
N CYS A 306 -4.48 -0.19 5.95
CA CYS A 306 -4.14 0.88 6.89
C CYS A 306 -3.78 0.32 8.27
N ARG A 307 -2.60 -0.30 8.37
CA ARG A 307 -2.15 -1.03 9.57
C ARG A 307 -2.10 -0.16 10.84
N GLY A 308 -2.52 -0.73 11.97
CA GLY A 308 -2.35 -0.16 13.31
C GLY A 308 -3.29 1.01 13.64
N ARG A 309 -4.24 1.32 12.76
CA ARG A 309 -5.22 2.39 12.94
C ARG A 309 -6.61 1.81 13.11
N THR A 310 -7.47 2.53 13.83
CA THR A 310 -8.88 2.17 13.91
C THR A 310 -9.54 2.30 12.53
N PRO A 311 -10.54 1.48 12.19
CA PRO A 311 -11.25 1.57 10.91
C PRO A 311 -11.83 2.96 10.64
N PHE A 312 -12.20 3.68 11.70
CA PHE A 312 -12.70 5.05 11.61
C PHE A 312 -11.65 6.03 11.11
N VAL A 313 -10.41 5.98 11.64
CA VAL A 313 -9.31 6.83 11.16
C VAL A 313 -8.89 6.40 9.75
N ALA A 314 -8.84 5.10 9.49
CA ALA A 314 -8.50 4.55 8.18
C ALA A 314 -9.48 4.98 7.06
N LEU A 315 -10.76 5.21 7.40
CA LEU A 315 -11.78 5.68 6.46
C LEU A 315 -11.50 7.10 5.92
N PHE A 316 -10.93 7.97 6.75
CA PHE A 316 -10.65 9.37 6.39
C PHE A 316 -9.18 9.62 6.03
N TYR A 317 -8.27 8.74 6.46
CA TYR A 317 -6.84 8.86 6.20
C TYR A 317 -6.18 7.48 6.15
N CYS A 318 -5.86 7.02 4.94
CA CYS A 318 -5.14 5.77 4.71
C CYS A 318 -3.76 6.04 4.10
N PRO A 319 -2.71 6.20 4.92
CA PRO A 319 -1.35 6.40 4.41
C PRO A 319 -0.84 5.15 3.67
N GLY A 320 -1.32 3.94 4.04
CA GLY A 320 -0.97 2.67 3.42
C GLY A 320 -1.35 2.55 1.93
N ALA A 321 -2.42 3.22 1.50
CA ALA A 321 -2.86 3.23 0.09
C ALA A 321 -1.97 4.12 -0.79
N TYR A 322 -1.21 5.05 -0.19
CA TYR A 322 -0.30 5.98 -0.88
C TYR A 322 1.17 5.69 -0.58
N SER A 323 1.48 4.87 0.42
CA SER A 323 2.85 4.45 0.74
C SER A 323 3.37 3.40 -0.25
N ASP A 324 2.48 2.54 -0.78
CA ASP A 324 2.83 1.56 -1.83
C ASP A 324 3.16 2.25 -3.18
N TYR A 325 2.79 3.53 -3.36
CA TYR A 325 3.05 4.33 -4.57
C TYR A 325 4.25 5.27 -4.43
N ARG A 326 4.99 5.22 -3.32
CA ARG A 326 6.36 5.73 -3.33
C ARG A 326 7.15 4.64 -4.01
N ALA A 327 7.42 4.81 -5.31
CA ALA A 327 8.33 3.96 -6.06
C ALA A 327 9.50 3.61 -5.12
N GLU A 328 9.58 2.35 -4.74
CA GLU A 328 10.63 1.89 -3.86
C GLU A 328 11.94 2.36 -4.51
N LEU A 329 12.85 2.97 -3.75
CA LEU A 329 14.01 3.67 -4.30
C LEU A 329 14.78 2.83 -5.35
N HIS A 330 14.76 1.50 -5.20
CA HIS A 330 15.31 0.59 -6.19
C HIS A 330 14.64 0.67 -7.57
N GLU A 331 13.31 0.74 -7.70
CA GLU A 331 12.63 0.86 -8.99
C GLU A 331 13.02 2.16 -9.72
N VAL A 332 13.18 3.25 -8.96
CA VAL A 332 13.64 4.54 -9.50
C VAL A 332 15.09 4.44 -9.99
N LEU A 333 15.97 3.81 -9.20
CA LEU A 333 17.37 3.62 -9.56
C LEU A 333 17.54 2.62 -10.72
N GLU A 334 16.70 1.59 -10.79
CA GLU A 334 16.67 0.61 -11.89
C GLU A 334 16.32 1.30 -13.21
N GLU A 335 15.37 2.24 -13.21
CA GLU A 335 15.05 3.02 -14.41
C GLU A 335 16.15 4.06 -14.72
N TYR A 336 16.77 4.65 -13.68
CA TYR A 336 17.84 5.63 -13.82
C TYR A 336 19.15 5.03 -14.38
N LYS A 337 19.47 3.77 -14.05
CA LYS A 337 20.59 2.95 -14.60
C LYS A 337 22.01 3.43 -14.32
N GLU A 338 22.19 4.68 -13.93
CA GLU A 338 23.51 5.28 -13.70
C GLU A 338 24.02 5.16 -12.26
N GLY A 339 23.31 4.41 -11.40
CA GLY A 339 23.71 4.16 -10.02
C GLY A 339 23.38 5.29 -9.05
N ALA A 340 23.49 5.00 -7.75
CA ALA A 340 23.08 5.91 -6.68
C ALA A 340 23.99 7.15 -6.56
N ALA A 341 25.31 7.00 -6.79
CA ALA A 341 26.28 8.10 -6.69
C ALA A 341 25.96 9.25 -7.66
N LYS A 342 25.67 8.91 -8.92
CA LYS A 342 25.24 9.88 -9.93
C LYS A 342 23.85 10.42 -9.65
N PHE A 343 22.94 9.58 -9.16
CA PHE A 343 21.58 9.99 -8.80
C PHE A 343 21.56 11.11 -7.75
N ILE A 344 22.45 11.05 -6.76
CA ILE A 344 22.60 12.10 -5.74
C ILE A 344 23.50 13.27 -6.17
N GLY A 345 23.99 13.28 -7.41
CA GLY A 345 24.85 14.34 -7.94
C GLY A 345 26.30 14.28 -7.45
N MET A 346 26.78 13.13 -6.98
CA MET A 346 28.14 12.91 -6.47
C MET A 346 28.80 11.70 -7.14
N PRO A 347 29.15 11.78 -8.45
CA PRO A 347 29.69 10.65 -9.21
C PRO A 347 31.02 10.10 -8.69
N ASP A 348 31.83 10.93 -8.03
CA ASP A 348 33.15 10.56 -7.53
C ASP A 348 33.13 10.06 -6.07
N ALA A 349 31.94 9.96 -5.46
CA ALA A 349 31.80 9.48 -4.09
C ALA A 349 31.92 7.96 -4.02
N VAL A 350 32.69 7.48 -3.03
CA VAL A 350 32.78 6.04 -2.72
C VAL A 350 31.58 5.65 -1.85
N LEU A 351 30.82 4.66 -2.29
CA LEU A 351 29.61 4.18 -1.62
C LEU A 351 29.82 2.80 -0.98
N TYR A 352 29.57 2.74 0.32
CA TYR A 352 29.38 1.48 1.04
C TYR A 352 27.88 1.29 1.37
N CYS A 353 27.29 0.19 0.90
CA CYS A 353 25.90 -0.16 1.18
C CYS A 353 25.83 -1.19 2.33
N SER A 354 25.41 -0.73 3.52
CA SER A 354 25.06 -1.59 4.65
C SER A 354 23.66 -2.18 4.48
N LEU A 355 23.39 -3.31 5.14
CA LEU A 355 22.07 -3.96 5.09
C LEU A 355 21.04 -3.22 5.96
N LEU A 356 21.48 -2.70 7.10
CA LEU A 356 20.64 -2.05 8.10
C LEU A 356 21.16 -0.64 8.39
N ASP A 357 20.24 0.24 8.78
CA ASP A 357 20.57 1.52 9.40
C ASP A 357 20.82 1.30 10.91
N PRO A 358 22.03 1.58 11.42
CA PRO A 358 22.37 1.35 12.83
C PRO A 358 21.56 2.23 13.80
N VAL A 359 20.92 3.31 13.33
CA VAL A 359 20.11 4.18 14.18
C VAL A 359 18.68 3.67 14.31
N THR A 360 18.16 2.98 13.30
CA THR A 360 16.75 2.56 13.26
C THR A 360 16.57 1.17 13.90
N PRO A 361 15.81 1.05 15.01
CA PRO A 361 15.60 -0.23 15.66
C PRO A 361 14.78 -1.16 14.76
N CYS A 362 15.33 -2.35 14.49
CA CYS A 362 14.69 -3.37 13.69
C CYS A 362 14.05 -4.44 14.59
N PRO A 363 12.73 -4.70 14.48
CA PRO A 363 12.09 -5.81 15.17
C PRO A 363 12.75 -7.17 14.86
N SER A 364 12.99 -7.98 15.89
CA SER A 364 13.53 -9.34 15.73
C SER A 364 12.44 -10.39 15.42
N GLY A 365 12.86 -11.55 14.93
CA GLY A 365 12.02 -12.74 14.76
C GLY A 365 11.46 -12.98 13.36
N TYR A 366 11.89 -12.19 12.35
CA TYR A 366 11.29 -12.21 11.01
C TYR A 366 12.16 -12.90 9.95
N ASN A 367 13.37 -13.34 10.30
CA ASN A 367 14.31 -13.96 9.36
C ASN A 367 14.02 -15.46 9.16
N THR A 368 13.89 -15.86 7.90
CA THR A 368 13.63 -17.25 7.49
C THR A 368 14.87 -17.86 6.83
N ASN A 369 14.77 -19.12 6.38
CA ASN A 369 15.85 -19.74 5.61
C ASN A 369 16.00 -19.16 4.19
N LYS A 370 14.98 -18.44 3.69
CA LYS A 370 14.95 -17.91 2.31
C LYS A 370 15.01 -16.40 2.26
N THR A 371 14.62 -15.73 3.34
CA THR A 371 14.42 -14.29 3.38
C THR A 371 14.96 -13.67 4.65
N VAL A 372 15.53 -12.48 4.51
CA VAL A 372 15.85 -11.55 5.60
C VAL A 372 14.86 -10.39 5.52
N SER A 373 14.38 -9.91 6.66
CA SER A 373 13.45 -8.78 6.70
C SER A 373 14.20 -7.49 6.97
N LEU A 374 13.89 -6.44 6.21
CA LEU A 374 14.39 -5.08 6.41
C LEU A 374 13.22 -4.16 6.75
N TRP A 375 13.51 -3.06 7.44
CA TRP A 375 12.52 -2.05 7.80
C TRP A 375 12.95 -0.69 7.27
N GLY A 376 12.10 -0.09 6.45
CA GLY A 376 12.25 1.29 6.00
C GLY A 376 11.03 2.12 6.38
N ASN A 377 10.99 3.36 5.89
CA ASN A 377 9.85 4.26 6.10
C ASN A 377 8.54 3.72 5.50
N SER A 378 8.61 2.83 4.51
CA SER A 378 7.47 2.12 3.90
C SER A 378 7.00 0.91 4.72
N GLY A 379 7.74 0.52 5.76
CA GLY A 379 7.46 -0.65 6.58
C GLY A 379 8.41 -1.82 6.30
N ARG A 380 7.91 -3.05 6.49
CA ARG A 380 8.70 -4.28 6.39
C ARG A 380 8.84 -4.72 4.93
N MET A 381 10.08 -4.89 4.48
CA MET A 381 10.40 -5.51 3.20
C MET A 381 11.00 -6.90 3.43
N GLU A 382 10.43 -7.93 2.81
CA GLU A 382 11.07 -9.25 2.75
C GLU A 382 12.05 -9.31 1.58
N MET A 383 13.28 -9.72 1.90
CA MET A 383 14.40 -9.72 0.96
C MET A 383 14.89 -11.14 0.73
N THR A 384 14.81 -11.62 -0.50
CA THR A 384 15.54 -12.82 -0.95
C THR A 384 16.94 -12.43 -1.42
N ALA A 385 17.87 -13.39 -1.51
CA ALA A 385 19.20 -13.13 -2.09
C ALA A 385 19.12 -12.60 -3.53
N SER A 386 18.16 -13.06 -4.34
CA SER A 386 17.97 -12.55 -5.70
C SER A 386 17.51 -11.09 -5.71
N LYS A 387 16.45 -10.78 -4.96
CA LYS A 387 15.91 -9.41 -4.87
C LYS A 387 16.95 -8.46 -4.29
N PHE A 388 17.72 -8.91 -3.30
CA PHE A 388 18.84 -8.15 -2.76
C PHE A 388 19.85 -7.78 -3.84
N MET A 389 20.28 -8.76 -4.65
CA MET A 389 21.24 -8.51 -5.74
C MET A 389 20.65 -7.63 -6.85
N ASP A 390 19.35 -7.72 -7.14
CA ASP A 390 18.67 -6.82 -8.08
C ASP A 390 18.79 -5.36 -7.61
N ILE A 391 18.54 -5.12 -6.32
CA ILE A 391 18.71 -3.79 -5.71
C ILE A 391 20.16 -3.33 -5.76
N GLN A 392 21.14 -4.22 -5.49
CA GLN A 392 22.55 -3.85 -5.60
C GLN A 392 22.92 -3.45 -7.04
N ARG A 393 22.41 -4.15 -8.06
CA ARG A 393 22.61 -3.78 -9.47
C ARG A 393 22.04 -2.41 -9.83
N ALA A 394 20.98 -1.98 -9.15
CA ALA A 394 20.41 -0.65 -9.30
C ALA A 394 21.26 0.43 -8.60
N ILE A 395 21.74 0.14 -7.39
CA ILE A 395 22.53 1.07 -6.57
C ILE A 395 23.95 1.25 -7.14
N GLN A 396 24.56 0.17 -7.64
CA GLN A 396 25.95 0.11 -8.11
C GLN A 396 26.95 0.68 -7.08
N PRO A 397 26.98 0.17 -5.83
CA PRO A 397 27.90 0.68 -4.82
C PRO A 397 29.33 0.16 -5.06
N ASP A 398 30.34 0.88 -4.59
CA ASP A 398 31.71 0.38 -4.58
C ASP A 398 31.82 -0.83 -3.67
N TRP A 399 31.34 -0.73 -2.44
CA TRP A 399 31.34 -1.82 -1.46
C TRP A 399 29.92 -2.11 -0.98
N PHE A 400 29.59 -3.38 -0.71
CA PHE A 400 28.31 -3.71 -0.10
C PHE A 400 28.40 -4.92 0.83
N GLN A 401 27.63 -4.88 1.91
CA GLN A 401 27.47 -5.99 2.83
C GLN A 401 26.65 -7.10 2.16
N CYS A 402 27.08 -8.37 2.27
CA CYS A 402 26.25 -9.50 1.90
C CYS A 402 25.02 -9.61 2.82
N ILE A 403 23.85 -9.90 2.26
CA ILE A 403 22.65 -10.23 3.03
C ILE A 403 22.95 -11.35 4.06
N SER A 404 22.63 -11.11 5.32
CA SER A 404 22.99 -11.97 6.44
C SER A 404 21.90 -12.02 7.52
N ASP A 405 21.97 -13.03 8.38
CA ASP A 405 21.03 -13.24 9.48
C ASP A 405 21.63 -12.82 10.84
N GLY A 406 21.74 -11.52 11.07
CA GLY A 406 22.24 -10.93 12.33
C GLY A 406 21.28 -10.98 13.53
N ASP A 407 20.09 -11.57 13.36
CA ASP A 407 19.03 -11.58 14.38
C ASP A 407 19.20 -12.71 15.41
N THR A 408 20.26 -12.64 16.21
CA THR A 408 20.54 -13.60 17.28
C THR A 408 20.31 -12.97 18.66
N VAL A 409 19.07 -13.06 19.16
CA VAL A 409 18.75 -12.62 20.53
C VAL A 409 19.42 -13.55 21.57
N SER A 410 20.11 -12.96 22.56
CA SER A 410 20.71 -13.68 23.69
C SER A 410 19.64 -14.33 24.58
N GLY A 411 19.79 -15.63 24.89
CA GLY A 411 18.85 -16.38 25.74
C GLY A 411 18.87 -17.91 25.57
N GLU A 412 17.99 -18.61 26.30
CA GLU A 412 17.85 -20.08 26.23
C GLU A 412 17.49 -20.56 24.81
N GLY A 413 18.28 -21.48 24.25
CA GLY A 413 18.19 -21.91 22.86
C GLY A 413 19.17 -21.22 21.89
N GLY A 414 19.99 -20.29 22.39
CA GLY A 414 20.96 -19.49 21.61
C GLY A 414 21.88 -20.29 20.70
N ARG A 415 22.40 -21.46 21.13
CA ARG A 415 23.30 -22.27 20.29
C ARG A 415 22.66 -22.76 18.98
N LYS A 416 21.41 -23.23 19.03
CA LYS A 416 20.70 -23.67 17.81
C LYS A 416 20.38 -22.48 16.89
N ARG A 417 20.10 -21.31 17.47
CA ARG A 417 19.80 -20.07 16.73
C ARG A 417 21.05 -19.47 16.08
N ALA A 418 22.17 -19.43 16.80
CA ALA A 418 23.49 -19.02 16.34
C ALA A 418 23.99 -19.91 15.21
N LYS A 419 23.85 -21.24 15.35
CA LYS A 419 24.18 -22.16 14.27
C LYS A 419 23.39 -21.86 13.00
N LYS A 420 22.08 -21.61 13.13
CA LYS A 420 21.21 -21.27 12.00
C LYS A 420 21.57 -19.95 11.35
N SER A 421 21.94 -18.90 12.10
CA SER A 421 22.35 -17.64 11.48
C SER A 421 23.60 -17.82 10.64
N VAL A 422 24.61 -18.53 11.17
CA VAL A 422 25.84 -18.84 10.40
C VAL A 422 25.53 -19.65 9.15
N ASP A 423 24.75 -20.72 9.26
CA ASP A 423 24.40 -21.58 8.11
C ASP A 423 23.63 -20.80 7.02
N ARG A 424 22.70 -19.93 7.43
CA ARG A 424 21.93 -19.08 6.51
C ARG A 424 22.81 -18.03 5.84
N SER A 425 23.63 -17.31 6.60
CA SER A 425 24.51 -16.27 6.06
C SER A 425 25.53 -16.84 5.08
N LEU A 426 26.10 -18.02 5.35
CA LEU A 426 26.96 -18.71 4.38
C LEU A 426 26.20 -19.12 3.13
N SER A 427 24.97 -19.65 3.27
CA SER A 427 24.12 -19.98 2.12
C SER A 427 23.77 -18.75 1.29
N PHE A 428 23.50 -17.61 1.91
CA PHE A 428 23.23 -16.36 1.21
C PHE A 428 24.48 -15.83 0.51
N LEU A 429 25.63 -15.89 1.17
CA LEU A 429 26.92 -15.48 0.61
C LEU A 429 27.25 -16.26 -0.66
N ASP A 430 27.14 -17.58 -0.61
CA ASP A 430 27.45 -18.45 -1.75
C ASP A 430 26.51 -18.15 -2.94
N VAL A 431 25.21 -17.85 -2.68
CA VAL A 431 24.25 -17.44 -3.72
C VAL A 431 24.58 -16.04 -4.28
N CYS A 432 24.89 -15.07 -3.42
CA CYS A 432 25.18 -13.70 -3.84
C CYS A 432 26.48 -13.64 -4.67
N LEU A 433 27.51 -14.42 -4.31
CA LEU A 433 28.74 -14.53 -5.10
C LEU A 433 28.47 -15.04 -6.52
N GLN A 434 27.64 -16.09 -6.66
CA GLN A 434 27.27 -16.62 -7.98
C GLN A 434 26.47 -15.62 -8.84
N LEU A 435 25.67 -14.77 -8.20
CA LEU A 435 24.92 -13.72 -8.89
C LEU A 435 25.82 -12.54 -9.24
N LEU A 436 26.77 -12.19 -8.38
CA LEU A 436 27.76 -11.14 -8.59
C LEU A 436 28.62 -11.44 -9.83
N GLU A 437 29.11 -12.67 -9.98
CA GLU A 437 29.88 -13.10 -11.16
C GLU A 437 29.11 -12.95 -12.49
N LYS A 438 27.78 -13.00 -12.44
CA LYS A 438 26.89 -12.90 -13.61
C LYS A 438 26.43 -11.47 -13.90
N SER A 439 26.76 -10.51 -13.04
CA SER A 439 26.24 -9.14 -13.08
C SER A 439 27.28 -8.19 -13.67
N PRO A 440 27.19 -7.79 -14.96
CA PRO A 440 28.14 -6.86 -15.56
C PRO A 440 28.15 -5.49 -14.87
N GLU A 441 27.02 -5.05 -14.32
CA GLU A 441 26.86 -3.76 -13.63
C GLU A 441 27.64 -3.69 -12.32
N LEU A 442 27.98 -4.83 -11.73
CA LEU A 442 28.65 -4.94 -10.43
C LEU A 442 30.11 -5.39 -10.54
N GLN A 443 30.71 -5.37 -11.73
CA GLN A 443 32.11 -5.79 -11.91
C GLN A 443 33.12 -4.97 -11.10
N GLY A 444 32.81 -3.70 -10.81
CA GLY A 444 33.62 -2.84 -9.94
C GLY A 444 33.29 -2.95 -8.45
N SER A 445 32.19 -3.65 -8.10
CA SER A 445 31.67 -3.70 -6.74
C SER A 445 32.31 -4.84 -5.94
N VAL A 446 32.58 -4.56 -4.66
CA VAL A 446 33.24 -5.48 -3.74
C VAL A 446 32.27 -5.88 -2.63
N MET A 447 32.03 -7.19 -2.49
CA MET A 447 31.16 -7.72 -1.45
C MET A 447 31.95 -8.03 -0.16
N PHE A 448 31.38 -7.62 0.97
CA PHE A 448 31.86 -7.91 2.32
C PHE A 448 31.07 -9.05 2.95
N GLY A 449 31.77 -10.03 3.53
CA GLY A 449 31.15 -11.16 4.21
C GLY A 449 30.79 -10.83 5.65
N ALA A 450 29.56 -11.07 6.07
CA ALA A 450 29.12 -10.86 7.44
C ALA A 450 29.48 -12.05 8.34
N ILE A 451 30.10 -11.75 9.48
CA ILE A 451 30.46 -12.72 10.51
C ILE A 451 29.35 -12.74 11.55
N GLU A 452 28.67 -13.88 11.64
CA GLU A 452 27.53 -14.11 12.53
C GLU A 452 27.87 -15.09 13.65
N GLY A 453 26.85 -15.50 14.42
CA GLY A 453 26.98 -16.52 15.47
C GLY A 453 26.61 -16.01 16.87
N GLY A 454 26.11 -14.78 16.98
CA GLY A 454 25.63 -14.19 18.22
C GLY A 454 26.69 -14.16 19.32
N ASP A 455 26.31 -14.57 20.53
CA ASP A 455 27.16 -14.65 21.72
C ASP A 455 27.90 -16.00 21.87
N ILE A 456 27.82 -16.89 20.87
CA ILE A 456 28.41 -18.23 20.93
C ILE A 456 29.77 -18.23 20.23
N LEU A 457 30.85 -18.31 21.02
CA LEU A 457 32.24 -18.28 20.54
C LEU A 457 32.52 -19.31 19.44
N GLU A 458 32.13 -20.56 19.62
CA GLU A 458 32.38 -21.63 18.63
C GLU A 458 31.75 -21.32 17.26
N GLU A 459 30.52 -20.80 17.25
CA GLU A 459 29.80 -20.45 16.03
C GLU A 459 30.38 -19.18 15.38
N ARG A 460 30.83 -18.21 16.18
CA ARG A 460 31.57 -17.02 15.70
C ARG A 460 32.87 -17.39 14.99
N LEU A 461 33.69 -18.26 15.60
CA LEU A 461 34.93 -18.75 14.99
C LEU A 461 34.64 -19.56 13.72
N ARG A 462 33.59 -20.39 13.74
CA ARG A 462 33.14 -21.12 12.55
C ARG A 462 32.74 -20.16 11.43
N SER A 463 31.95 -19.13 11.73
CA SER A 463 31.53 -18.13 10.76
C SER A 463 32.72 -17.38 10.17
N ALA A 464 33.68 -16.96 11.00
CA ALA A 464 34.91 -16.30 10.56
C ALA A 464 35.72 -17.17 9.58
N ARG A 465 36.05 -18.40 9.99
CA ARG A 465 36.83 -19.34 9.19
C ARG A 465 36.15 -19.72 7.89
N GLU A 466 34.84 -19.96 7.91
CA GLU A 466 34.09 -20.32 6.71
C GLU A 466 33.97 -19.13 5.75
N THR A 467 33.65 -17.94 6.25
CA THR A 467 33.53 -16.73 5.43
C THR A 467 34.87 -16.36 4.80
N ALA A 468 35.98 -16.51 5.53
CA ALA A 468 37.34 -16.23 5.03
C ALA A 468 37.77 -17.15 3.87
N LYS A 469 37.14 -18.32 3.70
CA LYS A 469 37.39 -19.21 2.55
C LYS A 469 36.78 -18.68 1.25
N ARG A 470 35.83 -17.74 1.31
CA ARG A 470 35.16 -17.16 0.13
C ARG A 470 35.93 -15.95 -0.39
N PRO A 471 35.84 -15.62 -1.68
CA PRO A 471 36.51 -14.46 -2.28
C PRO A 471 35.80 -13.13 -1.94
N VAL A 472 35.59 -12.85 -0.66
CA VAL A 472 35.08 -11.56 -0.17
C VAL A 472 36.21 -10.53 -0.07
N GLY A 473 35.89 -9.25 -0.26
CA GLY A 473 36.89 -8.17 -0.19
C GLY A 473 37.24 -7.77 1.25
N GLY A 474 36.37 -8.07 2.21
CA GLY A 474 36.58 -7.82 3.63
C GLY A 474 35.48 -8.45 4.47
N PHE A 475 35.52 -8.17 5.77
CA PHE A 475 34.64 -8.79 6.75
C PHE A 475 33.87 -7.76 7.53
N LEU A 476 32.59 -8.04 7.77
CA LEU A 476 31.74 -7.27 8.65
C LEU A 476 31.51 -8.05 9.95
N LEU A 477 31.80 -7.44 11.08
CA LEU A 477 31.49 -7.93 12.41
C LEU A 477 30.09 -7.43 12.79
N ASP A 478 29.07 -8.26 12.56
CA ASP A 478 27.66 -7.98 12.88
C ASP A 478 27.30 -8.52 14.28
N GLY A 479 26.18 -8.12 14.86
CA GLY A 479 25.62 -8.66 16.11
C GLY A 479 26.33 -8.18 17.39
N PHE A 480 27.01 -7.03 17.34
CA PHE A 480 27.69 -6.40 18.48
C PHE A 480 27.03 -5.09 18.96
N GLN A 481 25.91 -4.73 18.34
CA GLN A 481 25.08 -3.58 18.66
C GLN A 481 24.31 -3.76 19.98
N GLY A 482 24.16 -2.66 20.74
CA GLY A 482 23.32 -2.59 21.93
C GLY A 482 23.90 -3.19 23.22
N CYS A 483 23.07 -3.20 24.28
CA CYS A 483 23.46 -3.58 25.65
C CYS A 483 23.14 -5.05 26.02
N ALA A 484 22.61 -5.85 25.08
CA ALA A 484 22.18 -7.22 25.37
C ALA A 484 23.34 -8.16 25.72
N MET A 485 24.52 -7.88 25.15
CA MET A 485 25.74 -8.63 25.41
C MET A 485 26.60 -7.91 26.46
N ALA A 486 27.08 -8.65 27.46
CA ALA A 486 28.02 -8.10 28.44
C ALA A 486 29.29 -7.58 27.75
N LYS A 487 29.79 -6.40 28.17
CA LYS A 487 30.94 -5.72 27.55
C LYS A 487 32.17 -6.64 27.45
N GLU A 488 32.51 -7.37 28.51
CA GLU A 488 33.66 -8.27 28.52
C GLU A 488 33.51 -9.41 27.50
N THR A 489 32.32 -10.00 27.41
CA THR A 489 32.00 -11.05 26.43
C THR A 489 32.10 -10.50 25.00
N LYS A 490 31.54 -9.31 24.73
CA LYS A 490 31.63 -8.61 23.44
C LYS A 490 33.09 -8.44 23.01
N LEU A 491 33.90 -7.86 23.89
CA LEU A 491 35.31 -7.60 23.62
C LEU A 491 36.13 -8.89 23.42
N LYS A 492 35.84 -9.95 24.19
CA LYS A 492 36.47 -11.27 24.02
C LYS A 492 36.11 -11.90 22.67
N LEU A 493 34.85 -11.82 22.27
CA LEU A 493 34.38 -12.35 20.98
C LEU A 493 35.01 -11.62 19.81
N ILE A 494 35.07 -10.28 19.85
CA ILE A 494 35.71 -9.47 18.80
C ILE A 494 37.18 -9.90 18.65
N ALA A 495 37.95 -9.93 19.75
CA ALA A 495 39.36 -10.33 19.70
C ALA A 495 39.58 -11.76 19.19
N SER A 496 38.67 -12.68 19.54
CA SER A 496 38.77 -14.07 19.07
C SER A 496 38.44 -14.20 17.58
N VAL A 497 37.48 -13.42 17.09
CA VAL A 497 37.08 -13.43 15.68
C VAL A 497 38.15 -12.79 14.80
N THR A 498 38.65 -11.62 15.17
CA THR A 498 39.65 -10.90 14.37
C THR A 498 40.95 -11.68 14.24
N ALA A 499 41.34 -12.45 15.25
CA ALA A 499 42.50 -13.35 15.21
C ALA A 499 42.37 -14.48 14.16
N GLU A 500 41.16 -14.85 13.75
CA GLU A 500 40.92 -15.86 12.72
C GLU A 500 40.81 -15.26 11.30
N LEU A 501 40.69 -13.94 11.19
CA LEU A 501 40.48 -13.25 9.92
C LEU A 501 41.82 -12.81 9.31
N PRO A 502 42.00 -12.94 7.99
CA PRO A 502 43.26 -12.63 7.32
C PRO A 502 43.61 -11.14 7.42
N GLU A 503 44.88 -10.83 7.65
CA GLU A 503 45.40 -9.48 7.95
C GLU A 503 45.40 -8.52 6.76
N ASP A 504 45.39 -9.03 5.53
CA ASP A 504 45.41 -8.27 4.29
C ASP A 504 44.03 -7.71 3.89
N LYS A 505 42.98 -7.99 4.67
CA LYS A 505 41.60 -7.57 4.38
C LYS A 505 41.01 -6.73 5.51
N PRO A 506 40.22 -5.69 5.17
CA PRO A 506 39.62 -4.79 6.15
C PRO A 506 38.50 -5.45 6.96
N ARG A 507 38.38 -5.02 8.22
CA ARG A 507 37.31 -5.41 9.15
C ARG A 507 36.44 -4.21 9.50
N ILE A 508 35.18 -4.27 9.09
CA ILE A 508 34.14 -3.30 9.44
C ILE A 508 33.41 -3.82 10.68
N ILE A 509 33.01 -2.94 11.60
CA ILE A 509 32.08 -3.30 12.69
C ILE A 509 30.80 -2.46 12.60
N HIS A 510 29.65 -3.10 12.79
CA HIS A 510 28.35 -2.42 12.81
C HIS A 510 27.91 -2.04 14.22
N GLY A 511 27.22 -0.91 14.34
CA GLY A 511 26.55 -0.49 15.57
C GLY A 511 27.49 -0.12 16.74
N VAL A 512 28.75 0.20 16.44
CA VAL A 512 29.73 0.70 17.43
C VAL A 512 30.22 2.07 16.97
N GLY A 513 29.79 3.12 17.68
CA GLY A 513 30.16 4.51 17.36
C GLY A 513 30.63 5.35 18.55
N LYS A 514 30.47 4.89 19.79
CA LYS A 514 30.92 5.66 20.96
C LYS A 514 32.46 5.68 21.05
N PRO A 515 33.10 6.83 21.36
CA PRO A 515 34.56 6.96 21.36
C PRO A 515 35.32 5.92 22.19
N ASP A 516 34.81 5.55 23.37
CA ASP A 516 35.42 4.54 24.24
C ASP A 516 35.32 3.13 23.67
N GLU A 517 34.17 2.77 23.06
CA GLU A 517 33.98 1.48 22.42
C GLU A 517 34.81 1.34 21.13
N VAL A 518 34.93 2.43 20.35
CA VAL A 518 35.76 2.48 19.15
C VAL A 518 37.21 2.15 19.48
N LEU A 519 37.78 2.77 20.51
CA LEU A 519 39.17 2.53 20.93
C LEU A 519 39.40 1.07 21.38
N GLU A 520 38.45 0.49 22.13
CA GLU A 520 38.52 -0.92 22.53
C GLU A 520 38.46 -1.87 21.32
N CYS A 521 37.70 -1.53 20.28
CA CYS A 521 37.61 -2.34 19.07
C CYS A 521 38.87 -2.21 18.20
N ILE A 522 39.48 -1.02 18.11
CA ILE A 522 40.74 -0.79 17.38
C ILE A 522 41.87 -1.64 17.96
N GLU A 523 42.01 -1.68 19.29
CA GLU A 523 43.02 -2.54 19.96
C GLU A 523 42.85 -4.03 19.65
N ARG A 524 41.68 -4.43 19.14
CA ARG A 524 41.33 -5.81 18.80
C ARG A 524 41.31 -6.05 17.29
N GLY A 525 41.82 -5.13 16.48
CA GLY A 525 42.01 -5.33 15.03
C GLY A 525 40.77 -5.03 14.18
N VAL A 526 39.92 -4.10 14.62
CA VAL A 526 38.84 -3.53 13.79
C VAL A 526 39.34 -2.26 13.10
N ASP A 527 39.04 -2.13 11.80
CA ASP A 527 39.63 -1.08 10.97
C ASP A 527 38.64 0.07 10.66
N ILE A 528 37.38 -0.26 10.39
CA ILE A 528 36.38 0.68 9.86
C ILE A 528 35.13 0.69 10.75
N PHE A 529 34.63 1.90 11.03
CA PHE A 529 33.51 2.15 11.92
C PHE A 529 32.46 3.03 11.24
N GLU A 530 31.21 2.85 11.62
CA GLU A 530 30.10 3.70 11.20
C GLU A 530 30.06 4.98 12.06
N SER A 531 29.83 6.13 11.42
CA SER A 531 29.82 7.44 12.09
C SER A 531 28.40 7.92 12.45
N PHE A 532 27.53 7.01 12.91
CA PHE A 532 26.15 7.34 13.30
C PHE A 532 26.06 8.04 14.67
N PHE A 533 27.07 7.88 15.54
CA PHE A 533 27.08 8.51 16.86
C PHE A 533 26.98 10.05 16.83
N PRO A 534 27.78 10.80 16.04
CA PRO A 534 27.62 12.26 15.91
C PRO A 534 26.25 12.67 15.34
N PHE A 535 25.63 11.83 14.50
CA PHE A 535 24.25 12.04 14.04
C PHE A 535 23.27 11.93 15.22
N GLN A 536 23.35 10.87 16.03
CA GLN A 536 22.50 10.70 17.22
C GLN A 536 22.66 11.84 18.23
N VAL A 537 23.89 12.32 18.43
CA VAL A 537 24.20 13.51 19.27
C VAL A 537 23.48 14.75 18.75
N THR A 538 23.46 14.93 17.43
CA THR A 538 22.79 16.07 16.79
C THR A 538 21.27 15.99 16.94
N GLU A 539 20.66 14.82 16.71
CA GLU A 539 19.21 14.64 16.78
C GLU A 539 18.63 14.94 18.18
N ARG A 540 19.41 14.71 19.24
CA ARG A 540 19.05 15.09 20.61
C ARG A 540 19.45 16.52 21.01
N GLY A 541 19.95 17.33 20.07
CA GLY A 541 20.29 18.74 20.30
C GLY A 541 21.56 18.96 21.12
N CYS A 542 22.51 18.02 21.03
CA CYS A 542 23.78 18.07 21.73
C CYS A 542 24.96 18.39 20.80
N ALA A 543 26.06 18.85 21.40
CA ALA A 543 27.35 19.03 20.72
C ALA A 543 28.45 18.19 21.39
N LEU A 544 29.26 17.48 20.59
CA LEU A 544 30.45 16.78 21.06
C LEU A 544 31.53 17.76 21.53
N VAL A 545 32.08 17.53 22.72
CA VAL A 545 33.11 18.40 23.31
C VAL A 545 34.24 17.64 24.00
N PHE A 546 34.24 16.31 23.92
CA PHE A 546 35.28 15.50 24.54
C PHE A 546 36.66 15.79 23.95
N SER A 547 37.68 15.81 24.81
CA SER A 547 39.07 16.05 24.42
C SER A 547 39.72 14.77 23.92
N TYR A 548 40.49 14.90 22.84
CA TYR A 548 41.35 13.85 22.27
C TYR A 548 42.80 14.32 22.07
N ASP A 549 43.17 15.48 22.63
CA ASP A 549 44.51 16.05 22.47
C ASP A 549 45.48 15.47 23.51
N CYS A 550 46.39 14.59 23.05
CA CYS A 550 47.43 14.00 23.90
C CYS A 550 48.61 14.95 24.19
N HIS A 551 48.65 16.10 23.53
CA HIS A 551 49.60 17.18 23.78
C HIS A 551 48.88 18.29 24.55
N PRO A 552 48.85 18.27 25.89
CA PRO A 552 48.47 19.47 26.61
C PRO A 552 49.55 20.51 26.35
N ASP A 553 49.13 21.67 25.86
CA ASP A 553 49.97 22.87 25.91
C ASP A 553 50.35 23.09 27.38
N PRO A 554 51.65 23.02 27.76
CA PRO A 554 52.06 23.11 29.16
C PRO A 554 51.60 24.39 29.85
N GLU A 555 51.31 25.46 29.11
CA GLU A 555 50.76 26.72 29.67
C GLU A 555 49.26 26.63 30.03
N ALA A 556 48.46 25.86 29.29
CA ALA A 556 47.01 25.75 29.53
C ALA A 556 46.67 24.93 30.78
N ALA A 557 47.55 23.99 31.17
CA ALA A 557 47.39 23.20 32.39
C ALA A 557 47.67 24.01 33.66
N VAL A 558 48.55 25.02 33.58
CA VAL A 558 48.92 25.88 34.71
C VAL A 558 47.84 26.94 35.00
N LEU A 559 47.20 27.47 33.95
CA LEU A 559 46.12 28.46 34.11
C LEU A 559 44.86 27.90 34.79
N LYS A 560 44.54 26.61 34.60
CA LYS A 560 43.40 25.96 35.28
C LYS A 560 43.62 25.72 36.78
N GLN A 561 44.86 25.72 37.26
CA GLN A 561 45.16 25.57 38.69
C GLN A 561 45.15 26.90 39.46
N ASN A 562 45.35 28.04 38.77
CA ASN A 562 45.55 29.34 39.42
C ASN A 562 44.28 30.23 39.46
N GLY A 563 43.15 29.80 38.88
CA GLY A 563 41.91 30.59 38.83
C GLY A 563 40.92 30.32 39.98
N GLY A 564 41.31 29.56 41.00
CA GLY A 564 40.43 29.10 42.07
C GLY A 564 40.70 29.77 43.41
N GLN A 565 40.67 31.10 43.49
CA GLN A 565 40.58 31.83 44.75
C GLN A 565 39.90 33.18 44.48
N ASP A 566 38.96 33.53 45.37
CA ASP A 566 38.23 34.80 45.50
C ASP A 566 36.93 34.95 44.67
N LEU A 567 35.79 34.65 45.32
CA LEU A 567 34.71 35.63 45.52
C LEU A 567 33.62 35.09 46.47
N GLU A 568 33.19 36.00 47.35
CA GLU A 568 32.46 35.78 48.58
C GLU A 568 30.95 35.50 48.39
N LYS A 569 30.40 34.91 49.45
CA LYS A 569 28.98 34.69 49.74
C LYS A 569 28.10 35.90 49.37
N ASN A 570 27.02 35.65 48.65
CA ASN A 570 25.74 36.29 48.90
C ASN A 570 24.62 35.31 48.55
N GLY A 571 23.78 35.03 49.56
CA GLY A 571 22.63 34.13 49.43
C GLY A 571 21.49 34.77 48.65
N ALA A 572 20.90 33.98 47.77
CA ALA A 572 19.55 34.18 47.28
C ALA A 572 18.91 32.79 47.20
N GLU A 573 17.70 32.68 47.76
CA GLU A 573 16.91 31.46 47.88
C GLU A 573 16.63 30.86 46.49
N GLU A 574 17.00 29.59 46.30
CA GLU A 574 16.71 28.83 45.09
C GLU A 574 15.29 28.24 45.18
N ASP A 575 14.42 28.66 44.25
CA ASP A 575 13.16 28.00 43.95
C ASP A 575 13.47 26.59 43.41
N GLN A 576 13.23 25.59 44.25
CA GLN A 576 13.29 24.17 43.91
C GLN A 576 12.05 23.78 43.11
N ASP A 577 11.95 24.17 41.83
CA ASP A 577 10.94 23.63 40.93
C ASP A 577 11.32 23.86 39.46
N GLU A 578 12.39 23.20 38.97
CA GLU A 578 12.51 22.82 37.54
C GLU A 578 13.64 21.81 37.23
N ILE A 579 14.08 20.99 38.19
CA ILE A 579 15.02 19.88 37.93
C ILE A 579 14.21 18.61 37.61
N SER A 580 13.71 18.50 36.37
CA SER A 580 13.38 17.18 35.80
C SER A 580 13.24 17.23 34.28
N LYS A 581 14.23 16.63 33.59
CA LYS A 581 14.18 15.92 32.29
C LYS A 581 15.54 16.02 31.58
N ALA A 582 16.58 15.43 32.19
CA ALA A 582 17.70 14.96 31.39
C ALA A 582 17.26 13.68 30.68
N ASP A 583 17.36 13.65 29.35
CA ASP A 583 17.03 12.50 28.52
C ASP A 583 17.97 11.31 28.88
N PRO A 584 17.48 10.05 29.02
CA PRO A 584 18.29 8.92 29.49
C PRO A 584 19.47 8.51 28.58
N GLU A 585 19.63 9.15 27.42
CA GLU A 585 20.60 8.78 26.38
C GLU A 585 21.85 9.67 26.30
N MET A 586 21.94 10.74 27.11
CA MET A 586 23.10 11.63 27.05
C MET A 586 24.38 10.95 27.56
N THR A 587 25.47 11.14 26.82
CA THR A 587 26.79 10.57 27.12
C THR A 587 27.71 11.61 27.77
N PRO A 588 28.82 11.19 28.39
CA PRO A 588 29.77 12.13 28.96
C PRO A 588 30.58 12.93 27.94
N PHE A 589 30.42 12.63 26.64
CA PHE A 589 31.20 13.22 25.56
C PHE A 589 30.60 14.50 24.98
N GLU A 590 29.42 14.89 25.45
CA GLU A 590 28.59 15.92 24.82
C GLU A 590 28.00 16.91 25.83
N ILE A 591 27.60 18.08 25.31
CA ILE A 591 26.86 19.10 26.03
C ILE A 591 25.48 19.30 25.42
N PHE A 592 24.47 19.53 26.27
CA PHE A 592 23.09 19.75 25.85
C PHE A 592 22.78 21.24 25.72
N LEU A 593 22.67 21.71 24.48
CA LEU A 593 22.59 23.14 24.19
C LEU A 593 21.21 23.75 24.41
N LYS A 594 20.17 22.94 24.69
CA LYS A 594 18.86 23.44 25.13
C LYS A 594 18.85 23.87 26.60
N ASP A 595 19.90 23.56 27.36
CA ASP A 595 20.01 23.99 28.77
C ASP A 595 20.11 25.52 28.86
N LYS A 596 19.34 26.12 29.79
CA LYS A 596 19.27 27.58 30.03
C LYS A 596 20.64 28.19 30.34
N ARG A 597 21.58 27.41 30.89
CA ARG A 597 22.96 27.89 31.16
C ARG A 597 23.69 28.40 29.92
N TYR A 598 23.30 27.94 28.73
CA TYR A 598 23.93 28.32 27.48
C TYR A 598 23.29 29.55 26.82
N GLN A 599 22.18 30.08 27.36
CA GLN A 599 21.44 31.20 26.77
C GLN A 599 22.32 32.46 26.58
N ASP A 600 23.26 32.69 27.49
CA ASP A 600 24.17 33.83 27.52
C ASP A 600 25.66 33.39 27.43
N ASP A 601 25.93 32.16 26.97
CA ASP A 601 27.30 31.67 26.72
C ASP A 601 27.74 32.06 25.31
N PHE A 602 28.48 33.17 25.20
CA PHE A 602 28.98 33.69 23.93
C PHE A 602 30.27 33.01 23.44
N GLY A 603 30.71 31.92 24.07
CA GLY A 603 31.82 31.11 23.58
C GLY A 603 31.43 30.21 22.40
N PRO A 604 32.42 29.68 21.65
CA PRO A 604 32.20 28.66 20.63
C PRO A 604 31.72 27.34 21.25
N LEU A 605 31.19 26.40 20.45
CA LEU A 605 30.80 25.08 20.97
C LEU A 605 32.00 24.38 21.64
N LEU A 606 33.13 24.38 20.95
CA LEU A 606 34.41 23.86 21.44
C LEU A 606 35.54 24.83 21.08
N GLU A 607 36.35 25.20 22.07
CA GLU A 607 37.52 26.04 21.89
C GLU A 607 38.56 25.35 20.97
N GLY A 608 39.14 26.11 20.04
CA GLY A 608 40.12 25.60 19.07
C GLY A 608 39.53 24.77 17.92
N CYS A 609 38.22 24.52 17.89
CA CYS A 609 37.58 23.80 16.78
C CYS A 609 37.53 24.64 15.50
N THR A 610 37.90 24.04 14.37
CA THR A 610 37.96 24.70 13.05
C THR A 610 36.68 24.56 12.22
N CYS A 611 35.60 23.99 12.79
CA CYS A 611 34.34 23.82 12.07
C CYS A 611 33.65 25.17 11.82
N TYR A 612 32.79 25.23 10.80
CA TYR A 612 32.03 26.44 10.45
C TYR A 612 31.23 27.01 11.64
N CYS A 613 30.63 26.13 12.45
CA CYS A 613 29.85 26.54 13.61
C CYS A 613 30.73 27.25 14.65
N CYS A 614 31.82 26.64 15.09
CA CYS A 614 32.72 27.21 16.10
C CYS A 614 33.43 28.49 15.63
N GLN A 615 33.66 28.65 14.32
CA GLN A 615 34.31 29.85 13.78
C GLN A 615 33.38 31.07 13.69
N ARG A 616 32.06 30.87 13.63
CA ARG A 616 31.10 31.95 13.31
C ARG A 616 29.96 32.12 14.30
N HIS A 617 29.72 31.14 15.15
CA HIS A 617 28.55 31.07 16.01
C HIS A 617 28.93 30.73 17.45
N THR A 618 28.07 31.17 18.37
CA THR A 618 28.24 30.96 19.81
C THR A 618 27.28 29.89 20.32
N ARG A 619 27.55 29.37 21.52
CA ARG A 619 26.61 28.46 22.22
C ARG A 619 25.26 29.13 22.46
N ALA A 620 25.24 30.40 22.85
CA ALA A 620 24.04 31.23 22.98
C ALA A 620 23.21 31.29 21.70
N TYR A 621 23.87 31.46 20.55
CA TYR A 621 23.18 31.48 19.27
C TYR A 621 22.55 30.10 18.93
N VAL A 622 23.29 29.01 19.14
CA VAL A 622 22.76 27.66 18.88
C VAL A 622 21.66 27.30 19.88
N HIS A 623 21.80 27.68 21.15
CA HIS A 623 20.75 27.57 22.17
C HIS A 623 19.49 28.29 21.72
N HIS A 624 19.61 29.55 21.29
CA HIS A 624 18.49 30.32 20.78
C HIS A 624 17.78 29.59 19.63
N LEU A 625 18.52 29.13 18.61
CA LEU A 625 17.94 28.39 17.49
C LEU A 625 17.21 27.11 17.92
N LEU A 626 17.76 26.36 18.89
CA LEU A 626 17.12 25.16 19.41
C LEU A 626 15.84 25.47 20.18
N VAL A 627 15.81 26.55 20.97
CA VAL A 627 14.64 26.98 21.75
C VAL A 627 13.55 27.56 20.84
N THR A 628 13.93 28.27 19.78
CA THR A 628 13.00 28.80 18.77
C THR A 628 12.54 27.75 17.75
N ASN A 629 13.00 26.50 17.85
CA ASN A 629 12.71 25.39 16.92
C ASN A 629 13.11 25.68 15.47
N GLU A 630 14.24 26.34 15.27
CA GLU A 630 14.81 26.61 13.95
C GLU A 630 15.64 25.42 13.45
N LEU A 631 15.34 24.93 12.25
CA LEU A 631 16.02 23.76 11.64
C LEU A 631 17.53 24.00 11.40
N LEU A 632 17.95 25.26 11.32
CA LEU A 632 19.36 25.64 11.19
C LEU A 632 20.22 25.12 12.35
N ALA A 633 19.64 24.96 13.55
CA ALA A 633 20.35 24.38 14.69
C ALA A 633 20.91 22.99 14.36
N GLY A 634 20.08 22.11 13.79
CA GLY A 634 20.49 20.76 13.42
C GLY A 634 21.62 20.76 12.39
N VAL A 635 21.57 21.65 11.40
CA VAL A 635 22.62 21.78 10.38
C VAL A 635 23.97 22.18 11.02
N LEU A 636 23.98 23.20 11.88
CA LEU A 636 25.19 23.68 12.54
C LEU A 636 25.80 22.63 13.48
N LEU A 637 24.94 21.94 14.25
CA LEU A 637 25.36 20.84 15.12
C LEU A 637 25.92 19.67 14.33
N MET A 638 25.29 19.30 13.21
CA MET A 638 25.76 18.21 12.36
C MET A 638 27.16 18.50 11.80
N MET A 639 27.39 19.73 11.31
CA MET A 639 28.70 20.17 10.84
C MET A 639 29.77 20.08 11.93
N HIS A 640 29.45 20.54 13.15
CA HIS A 640 30.37 20.48 14.29
C HIS A 640 30.66 19.04 14.72
N ASN A 641 29.62 18.26 14.94
CA ASN A 641 29.72 16.90 15.48
C ASN A 641 30.48 15.97 14.52
N PHE A 642 30.23 16.05 13.21
CA PHE A 642 31.01 15.29 12.23
C PHE A 642 32.47 15.75 12.17
N GLN A 643 32.74 17.06 12.13
CA GLN A 643 34.11 17.57 12.12
C GLN A 643 34.88 17.08 13.36
N HIS A 644 34.29 17.20 14.55
CA HIS A 644 34.89 16.76 15.81
C HIS A 644 35.17 15.26 15.80
N TYR A 645 34.20 14.46 15.37
CA TYR A 645 34.33 13.01 15.34
C TYR A 645 35.37 12.53 14.30
N PHE A 646 35.47 13.18 13.14
CA PHE A 646 36.50 12.86 12.15
C PHE A 646 37.89 13.31 12.59
N SER A 647 38.00 14.46 13.27
CA SER A 647 39.26 14.89 13.90
C SER A 647 39.72 13.92 14.99
N PHE A 648 38.80 13.34 15.77
CA PHE A 648 39.10 12.26 16.71
C PHE A 648 39.70 11.03 16.00
N PHE A 649 39.14 10.58 14.88
CA PHE A 649 39.74 9.50 14.08
C PHE A 649 41.10 9.89 13.48
N GLY A 650 41.33 11.17 13.17
CA GLY A 650 42.66 11.70 12.85
C GLY A 650 43.65 11.51 13.99
N ALA A 651 43.27 11.95 15.20
CA ALA A 651 44.07 11.82 16.41
C ALA A 651 44.36 10.35 16.77
N ILE A 652 43.43 9.42 16.52
CA ILE A 652 43.67 7.97 16.66
C ILE A 652 44.82 7.53 15.75
N ARG A 653 44.80 7.89 14.47
CA ARG A 653 45.85 7.50 13.50
C ARG A 653 47.20 8.11 13.87
N ASP A 654 47.21 9.35 14.31
CA ASP A 654 48.43 10.01 14.81
C ASP A 654 48.96 9.32 16.08
N ALA A 655 48.07 8.95 17.01
CA ALA A 655 48.44 8.23 18.22
C ALA A 655 48.96 6.81 17.94
N LEU A 656 48.42 6.12 16.94
CA LEU A 656 48.96 4.83 16.47
C LEU A 656 50.36 5.00 15.88
N ARG A 657 50.55 5.99 15.00
CA ARG A 657 51.85 6.31 14.38
C ARG A 657 52.92 6.64 15.43
N ASP A 658 52.54 7.39 16.46
CA ASP A 658 53.44 7.87 17.51
C ASP A 658 53.54 6.91 18.71
N ASN A 659 52.86 5.76 18.67
CA ASN A 659 52.76 4.78 19.76
C ASN A 659 52.25 5.37 21.11
N LYS A 660 51.25 6.26 21.02
CA LYS A 660 50.59 6.97 22.13
C LYS A 660 49.12 6.58 22.31
N LEU A 661 48.64 5.50 21.69
CA LEU A 661 47.22 5.10 21.77
C LEU A 661 46.75 4.90 23.22
N ASP A 662 47.59 4.33 24.09
CA ASP A 662 47.29 4.14 25.51
C ASP A 662 47.00 5.47 26.24
N GLN A 663 47.68 6.54 25.85
CA GLN A 663 47.49 7.87 26.44
C GLN A 663 46.15 8.46 26.00
N LEU A 664 45.84 8.36 24.70
CA LEU A 664 44.57 8.77 24.14
C LEU A 664 43.40 8.01 24.78
N LYS A 665 43.55 6.69 24.94
CA LYS A 665 42.55 5.86 25.60
C LYS A 665 42.32 6.27 27.05
N LYS A 666 43.38 6.46 27.84
CA LYS A 666 43.25 6.94 29.22
C LYS A 666 42.56 8.31 29.30
N LEU A 667 42.81 9.21 28.34
CA LEU A 667 42.17 10.52 28.26
C LEU A 667 40.66 10.41 27.99
N VAL A 668 40.26 9.61 26.99
CA VAL A 668 38.85 9.41 26.64
C VAL A 668 38.10 8.70 27.78
N PHE A 669 38.67 7.65 28.36
CA PHE A 669 38.07 6.91 29.47
C PHE A 669 37.95 7.73 30.75
N ARG A 670 38.89 8.65 31.02
CA ARG A 670 38.79 9.56 32.17
C ARG A 670 37.54 10.43 32.08
N GLN A 671 37.19 10.89 30.89
CA GLN A 671 36.00 11.70 30.66
C GLN A 671 34.72 10.88 30.88
N VAL A 672 34.74 9.57 30.59
CA VAL A 672 33.62 8.67 30.93
C VAL A 672 33.39 8.60 32.44
N LEU A 673 34.46 8.51 33.23
CA LEU A 673 34.41 8.38 34.69
C LEU A 673 34.00 9.69 35.39
N GLN A 674 34.24 10.84 34.76
CA GLN A 674 33.85 12.15 35.29
C GLN A 674 32.34 12.42 35.18
N GLY A 675 31.58 11.55 34.50
CA GLY A 675 30.16 11.75 34.22
C GLY A 675 29.94 12.81 33.13
N PRO A 676 28.68 13.07 32.73
CA PRO A 676 28.41 14.18 31.83
C PRO A 676 29.00 15.47 32.39
N ALA A 677 29.55 16.31 31.51
CA ALA A 677 30.16 17.61 31.84
C ALA A 677 29.20 18.60 32.58
N ASN A 678 28.02 18.11 32.95
CA ASN A 678 26.90 18.76 33.61
C ASN A 678 26.74 18.37 35.09
N VAL A 679 27.62 17.57 35.69
CA VAL A 679 27.53 17.25 37.12
C VAL A 679 28.75 17.81 37.85
N LYS A 680 28.56 18.95 38.54
CA LYS A 680 29.48 19.30 39.63
C LYS A 680 29.35 18.21 40.71
N PRO A 681 30.44 17.57 41.15
CA PRO A 681 30.40 16.69 42.32
C PRO A 681 30.02 17.55 43.53
N GLY A 682 29.14 17.00 44.37
CA GLY A 682 28.28 17.76 45.29
C GLY A 682 28.93 18.83 46.15
N GLN A 683 28.15 19.88 46.40
CA GLN A 683 28.20 20.73 47.58
C GLN A 683 26.79 20.99 48.07
#